data_AF-M3J888-F1
#
_entry.id   AF-M3J888-F1
#
_cell.length_a   1.000
_cell.length_b   1.000
_cell.length_c   1.000
_cell.angle_alpha   90.00
_cell.angle_beta   90.00
_cell.angle_gamma   90.00
#
_symmetry.space_group_name_H-M   'P 1'
#
loop_
_entity.id
_entity.type
_entity.pdbx_description
1 polymer ?
#
loop_
_entity_poly.entity_id
_entity_poly.type
_entity_poly.pdbx_seq_one_letter_code
_entity_poly.pdbx_strand_id
1 'polypeptide(L)'
;MHVLLTNDDGPLDDNSCPYMKYLVDEIITNTDWDLSIVVPDQQRSWIGKAHFAGKTLTASYIYTKVSTLEPNDKINSYEGPFTRPEPKFHNNSDVYQEWCLINSTPAACADIGIHHLYAHSKQKPVDLVISGPNFGKNSSNLYILASGTVGAAMEAVTHGVKAIALSYAFNNLDHDYNILKEAAKISVKLITKLYRDQLKDSQDIDLFSINVPLVDSLCLETTEIHYAPILENYWKSIYTPLPEPNEKGQLQFSWTPDFKKVYKDGLKDDSHTDSRVLLDEGISVTPLKAAFRFIEPLIGEIKLNDENDKGKKTFLITIPEDAYIYEPLVEPFKKLGYEITSDTSVIESGNPVFHYGEYEDIDIDSIGEKNYFIPSYIYRKALIRKHYLANTVHHYVTKNPTSILKNAVPESYQLEVDYAEFLDDALDDAYELRQEVDEGDKTWILKPSMSDKGQGIRIFKTIDQLQDIFNSFEEGDEDDDGEEDDSNGIILSQLRHFIVQEYKSDPLLLSAYDNKKFHLRTYVVCLGDLKVFVYKNILTLFAGESYTKPEEDGEESIKMNGHLTNTCLQEGENPLVVPFWKLKDVSSEAKDKVFQQICDITKELFIAATSVDKMNFQPIENAIEIFGIDFLVNEDLSVNLLEVNSYPDFKQTGDDLKEIIYELFERTVTEIIDPMVSQSKGTKDEDSNLIEVL
;
A
#
# COMPACT_ATOMS: atom_id res chain seq x y z
N MET A 1 -15.13 -39.02 2.40
CA MET A 1 -14.68 -37.98 3.36
C MET A 1 -15.22 -38.36 4.73
N HIS A 2 -14.44 -38.29 5.81
CA HIS A 2 -14.93 -38.50 7.18
C HIS A 2 -15.46 -37.16 7.72
N VAL A 3 -16.76 -37.10 8.00
CA VAL A 3 -17.45 -35.90 8.41
C VAL A 3 -17.95 -36.07 9.84
N LEU A 4 -17.58 -35.11 10.70
CA LEU A 4 -18.19 -34.97 12.01
C LEU A 4 -19.33 -33.96 11.92
N LEU A 5 -20.52 -34.37 12.35
CA LEU A 5 -21.72 -33.55 12.39
C LEU A 5 -22.09 -33.23 13.84
N THR A 6 -22.30 -31.95 14.12
CA THR A 6 -22.77 -31.42 15.41
C THR A 6 -23.85 -30.35 15.19
N ASN A 7 -24.50 -29.88 16.25
CA ASN A 7 -25.44 -28.76 16.22
C ASN A 7 -25.50 -28.06 17.59
N ASP A 8 -26.25 -26.97 17.69
CA ASP A 8 -26.61 -26.34 18.96
C ASP A 8 -28.07 -26.53 19.41
N ASP A 9 -28.90 -27.15 18.58
CA ASP A 9 -30.30 -27.46 18.89
C ASP A 9 -30.46 -28.66 19.85
N GLY A 10 -29.44 -29.53 19.94
CA GLY A 10 -29.45 -30.71 20.80
C GLY A 10 -30.02 -31.96 20.10
N PRO A 11 -30.66 -32.89 20.84
CA PRO A 11 -31.24 -34.10 20.25
C PRO A 11 -32.44 -33.76 19.36
N LEU A 12 -32.80 -34.71 18.48
CA LEU A 12 -33.91 -34.58 17.56
C LEU A 12 -35.23 -34.29 18.28
N ASP A 13 -35.94 -33.25 17.83
CA ASP A 13 -37.24 -32.85 18.35
C ASP A 13 -37.96 -32.01 17.29
N ASP A 14 -39.26 -32.19 17.14
CA ASP A 14 -40.03 -31.50 16.11
C ASP A 14 -40.13 -29.97 16.33
N ASN A 15 -39.85 -29.48 17.54
CA ASN A 15 -39.86 -28.05 17.86
C ASN A 15 -38.46 -27.47 18.00
N SER A 16 -37.57 -28.13 18.74
CA SER A 16 -36.22 -27.59 19.02
C SER A 16 -35.18 -27.97 17.98
N CYS A 17 -35.28 -29.14 17.34
CA CYS A 17 -34.31 -29.61 16.33
C CYS A 17 -35.00 -30.22 15.08
N PRO A 18 -35.86 -29.47 14.37
CA PRO A 18 -36.66 -30.02 13.27
C PRO A 18 -35.86 -30.33 12.00
N TYR A 19 -34.69 -29.71 11.80
CA TYR A 19 -34.01 -29.67 10.49
C TYR A 19 -32.91 -30.72 10.33
N MET A 20 -32.22 -31.07 11.42
CA MET A 20 -30.98 -31.84 11.34
C MET A 20 -31.16 -33.22 10.71
N LYS A 21 -32.33 -33.84 10.93
CA LYS A 21 -32.63 -35.18 10.39
C LYS A 21 -32.66 -35.21 8.86
N TYR A 22 -33.13 -34.14 8.22
CA TYR A 22 -33.15 -34.02 6.77
C TYR A 22 -31.75 -33.97 6.19
N LEU A 23 -30.82 -33.25 6.82
CA LEU A 23 -29.41 -33.23 6.41
C LEU A 23 -28.78 -34.62 6.59
N VAL A 24 -28.98 -35.27 7.74
CA VAL A 24 -28.41 -36.60 8.03
C VAL A 24 -28.84 -37.64 7.00
N ASP A 25 -30.13 -37.71 6.70
CA ASP A 25 -30.65 -38.66 5.72
C ASP A 25 -30.18 -38.34 4.30
N GLU A 26 -30.08 -37.04 3.94
CA GLU A 26 -29.58 -36.63 2.64
C GLU A 26 -28.10 -37.02 2.45
N ILE A 27 -27.26 -36.82 3.49
CA ILE A 27 -25.86 -37.25 3.49
C ILE A 27 -25.76 -38.76 3.29
N ILE A 28 -26.48 -39.53 4.12
CA ILE A 28 -26.38 -41.00 4.10
C ILE A 28 -26.91 -41.61 2.81
N THR A 29 -27.96 -41.02 2.22
CA THR A 29 -28.61 -41.57 1.02
C THR A 29 -27.88 -41.18 -0.27
N ASN A 30 -27.28 -39.99 -0.32
CA ASN A 30 -26.77 -39.42 -1.57
C ASN A 30 -25.26 -39.19 -1.61
N THR A 31 -24.52 -39.58 -0.57
CA THR A 31 -23.05 -39.44 -0.53
C THR A 31 -22.37 -40.72 -0.05
N ASP A 32 -21.06 -40.81 -0.28
CA ASP A 32 -20.17 -41.82 0.28
C ASP A 32 -19.45 -41.32 1.54
N TRP A 33 -20.01 -40.30 2.21
CA TRP A 33 -19.40 -39.72 3.39
C TRP A 33 -19.48 -40.66 4.57
N ASP A 34 -18.36 -40.80 5.26
CA ASP A 34 -18.30 -41.52 6.51
C ASP A 34 -18.76 -40.56 7.62
N LEU A 35 -20.03 -40.66 8.03
CA LEU A 35 -20.67 -39.70 8.93
C LEU A 35 -20.53 -40.14 10.40
N SER A 36 -20.13 -39.21 11.25
CA SER A 36 -20.07 -39.35 12.70
C SER A 36 -20.89 -38.23 13.34
N ILE A 37 -21.80 -38.55 14.28
CA ILE A 37 -22.72 -37.55 14.85
C ILE A 37 -22.47 -37.41 16.35
N VAL A 38 -22.16 -36.18 16.78
CA VAL A 38 -22.01 -35.80 18.19
C VAL A 38 -22.74 -34.50 18.42
N VAL A 39 -23.76 -34.50 19.26
CA VAL A 39 -24.55 -33.31 19.57
C VAL A 39 -24.71 -33.15 21.08
N PRO A 40 -25.09 -31.96 21.56
CA PRO A 40 -25.47 -31.77 22.94
C PRO A 40 -26.69 -32.65 23.33
N ASP A 41 -26.79 -33.04 24.59
CA ASP A 41 -27.95 -33.79 25.14
C ASP A 41 -29.20 -32.93 25.37
N GLN A 42 -29.10 -31.63 25.15
CA GLN A 42 -30.17 -30.65 25.26
C GLN A 42 -29.88 -29.42 24.38
N GLN A 43 -30.88 -28.59 24.12
CA GLN A 43 -30.71 -27.34 23.39
C GLN A 43 -29.70 -26.39 24.07
N ARG A 44 -28.79 -25.83 23.27
CA ARG A 44 -27.68 -24.95 23.65
C ARG A 44 -27.52 -23.72 22.73
N SER A 45 -28.58 -23.33 22.02
CA SER A 45 -28.60 -22.09 21.22
C SER A 45 -28.26 -20.87 22.08
N TRP A 46 -27.74 -19.80 21.47
CA TRP A 46 -27.26 -18.57 22.14
C TRP A 46 -26.02 -18.71 23.02
N ILE A 47 -25.35 -19.87 22.97
CA ILE A 47 -24.05 -20.09 23.59
C ILE A 47 -23.03 -20.15 22.46
N GLY A 48 -22.25 -19.09 22.27
CA GLY A 48 -21.13 -19.06 21.31
C GLY A 48 -20.05 -20.11 21.63
N LYS A 49 -18.81 -19.93 21.13
CA LYS A 49 -17.70 -20.83 21.48
C LYS A 49 -17.42 -20.78 23.00
N ALA A 50 -17.85 -21.82 23.72
CA ALA A 50 -17.73 -21.92 25.17
C ALA A 50 -17.57 -23.38 25.63
N HIS A 51 -16.88 -23.56 26.75
CA HIS A 51 -16.73 -24.85 27.44
C HIS A 51 -17.14 -24.72 28.91
N PHE A 52 -17.74 -25.77 29.49
CA PHE A 52 -18.02 -25.81 30.93
C PHE A 52 -16.79 -26.26 31.71
N ALA A 53 -15.89 -25.32 32.01
CA ALA A 53 -14.67 -25.60 32.77
C ALA A 53 -14.98 -26.23 34.14
N GLY A 54 -14.28 -27.32 34.48
CA GLY A 54 -14.44 -28.04 35.75
C GLY A 54 -15.61 -29.03 35.81
N LYS A 55 -16.44 -29.12 34.77
CA LYS A 55 -17.51 -30.12 34.68
C LYS A 55 -16.99 -31.42 34.04
N THR A 56 -17.20 -32.56 34.70
CA THR A 56 -17.00 -33.88 34.05
C THR A 56 -18.13 -34.14 33.07
N LEU A 57 -17.78 -34.45 31.82
CA LEU A 57 -18.74 -34.68 30.75
C LEU A 57 -19.08 -36.16 30.61
N THR A 58 -20.32 -36.46 30.22
CA THR A 58 -20.82 -37.82 30.03
C THR A 58 -21.52 -37.94 28.69
N ALA A 59 -21.38 -39.12 28.06
CA ALA A 59 -22.02 -39.45 26.80
C ALA A 59 -23.26 -40.34 27.01
N SER A 60 -24.26 -40.17 26.15
CA SER A 60 -25.36 -41.11 25.94
C SER A 60 -25.62 -41.29 24.45
N TYR A 61 -26.43 -42.27 24.06
CA TYR A 61 -26.58 -42.69 22.67
C TYR A 61 -28.04 -42.84 22.28
N ILE A 62 -28.41 -42.31 21.11
CA ILE A 62 -29.72 -42.54 20.49
C ILE A 62 -29.55 -43.12 19.09
N TYR A 63 -30.58 -43.80 18.60
CA TYR A 63 -30.55 -44.46 17.29
C TYR A 63 -31.77 -44.09 16.46
N THR A 64 -31.53 -43.62 15.23
CA THR A 64 -32.58 -43.27 14.26
C THR A 64 -32.54 -44.18 13.06
N LYS A 65 -33.59 -44.14 12.23
CA LYS A 65 -33.61 -44.76 10.89
C LYS A 65 -33.80 -43.66 9.85
N VAL A 66 -33.48 -43.94 8.60
CA VAL A 66 -33.89 -43.08 7.47
C VAL A 66 -35.41 -42.92 7.51
N SER A 67 -35.86 -41.66 7.59
CA SER A 67 -37.26 -41.31 7.86
C SER A 67 -37.78 -40.16 7.00
N THR A 68 -36.92 -39.55 6.18
CA THR A 68 -37.28 -38.37 5.36
C THR A 68 -37.55 -38.71 3.89
N LEU A 69 -37.69 -40.00 3.52
CA LEU A 69 -38.01 -40.41 2.15
C LEU A 69 -39.44 -40.07 1.72
N GLU A 70 -40.37 -40.06 2.67
CA GLU A 70 -41.77 -39.68 2.48
C GLU A 70 -42.23 -38.82 3.67
N PRO A 71 -43.20 -37.90 3.50
CA PRO A 71 -43.76 -37.12 4.61
C PRO A 71 -44.39 -38.02 5.67
N ASN A 72 -44.05 -37.80 6.96
CA ASN A 72 -44.65 -38.52 8.09
C ASN A 72 -44.44 -37.78 9.42
N ASP A 73 -45.27 -38.09 10.42
CA ASP A 73 -45.25 -37.44 11.75
C ASP A 73 -44.16 -37.98 12.70
N LYS A 74 -43.25 -38.82 12.22
CA LYS A 74 -42.24 -39.52 13.04
C LYS A 74 -40.82 -39.33 12.52
N ILE A 75 -40.58 -38.27 11.75
CA ILE A 75 -39.28 -37.98 11.15
C ILE A 75 -38.18 -37.94 12.22
N ASN A 76 -38.41 -37.24 13.33
CA ASN A 76 -37.45 -37.06 14.42
C ASN A 76 -37.52 -38.14 15.51
N SER A 77 -38.22 -39.26 15.27
CA SER A 77 -38.32 -40.34 16.26
C SER A 77 -37.02 -41.14 16.38
N TYR A 78 -36.68 -41.54 17.61
CA TYR A 78 -35.47 -42.31 17.92
C TYR A 78 -35.67 -43.31 19.07
N GLU A 79 -34.77 -44.29 19.14
CA GLU A 79 -34.64 -45.23 20.25
C GLU A 79 -33.57 -44.71 21.23
N GLY A 80 -33.84 -44.76 22.54
CA GLY A 80 -32.91 -44.33 23.60
C GLY A 80 -33.48 -43.22 24.50
N PRO A 81 -32.63 -42.48 25.26
CA PRO A 81 -31.17 -42.57 25.29
C PRO A 81 -30.62 -43.78 26.06
N PHE A 82 -29.51 -44.34 25.58
CA PHE A 82 -28.75 -45.40 26.23
C PHE A 82 -27.46 -44.85 26.83
N THR A 83 -27.00 -45.38 27.97
CA THR A 83 -25.78 -44.91 28.65
C THR A 83 -24.47 -45.38 28.00
N ARG A 84 -24.56 -46.28 27.03
CA ARG A 84 -23.46 -46.85 26.24
C ARG A 84 -24.00 -47.27 24.87
N PRO A 85 -23.14 -47.51 23.85
CA PRO A 85 -23.59 -48.07 22.60
C PRO A 85 -24.36 -49.38 22.82
N GLU A 86 -25.57 -49.47 22.28
CA GLU A 86 -26.45 -50.61 22.46
C GLU A 86 -26.23 -51.61 21.32
N PRO A 87 -25.68 -52.82 21.58
CA PRO A 87 -25.26 -53.75 20.53
C PRO A 87 -26.35 -54.11 19.52
N LYS A 88 -27.62 -54.11 19.93
CA LYS A 88 -28.77 -54.36 19.05
C LYS A 88 -28.85 -53.37 17.88
N PHE A 89 -28.52 -52.11 18.12
CA PHE A 89 -28.61 -51.04 17.13
C PHE A 89 -27.24 -50.75 16.52
N HIS A 90 -26.18 -50.69 17.35
CA HIS A 90 -24.81 -50.40 16.92
C HIS A 90 -24.29 -51.40 15.88
N ASN A 91 -24.54 -52.70 16.06
CA ASN A 91 -24.08 -53.74 15.13
C ASN A 91 -24.92 -53.81 13.83
N ASN A 92 -25.93 -52.95 13.69
CA ASN A 92 -26.81 -52.91 12.52
C ASN A 92 -26.81 -51.49 11.92
N SER A 93 -25.60 -50.99 11.66
CA SER A 93 -25.31 -49.65 11.11
C SER A 93 -25.92 -49.41 9.73
N ASP A 94 -26.24 -50.47 8.98
CA ASP A 94 -26.91 -50.36 7.67
C ASP A 94 -28.38 -49.91 7.81
N VAL A 95 -28.97 -50.08 9.00
CA VAL A 95 -30.37 -49.73 9.30
C VAL A 95 -30.46 -48.57 10.26
N TYR A 96 -29.57 -48.52 11.25
CA TYR A 96 -29.60 -47.54 12.33
C TYR A 96 -28.46 -46.54 12.24
N GLN A 97 -28.81 -45.29 12.44
CA GLN A 97 -27.89 -44.16 12.51
C GLN A 97 -27.64 -43.87 14.00
N GLU A 98 -26.40 -43.99 14.45
CA GLU A 98 -26.01 -43.75 15.85
C GLU A 98 -25.69 -42.27 16.07
N TRP A 99 -26.21 -41.71 17.17
CA TRP A 99 -25.92 -40.35 17.60
C TRP A 99 -25.35 -40.38 19.00
N CYS A 100 -24.23 -39.71 19.21
CA CYS A 100 -23.67 -39.51 20.53
C CYS A 100 -24.16 -38.16 21.11
N LEU A 101 -24.74 -38.20 22.29
CA LEU A 101 -25.23 -37.04 23.02
C LEU A 101 -24.27 -36.72 24.17
N ILE A 102 -23.73 -35.50 24.20
CA ILE A 102 -22.81 -35.05 25.26
C ILE A 102 -23.50 -34.01 26.13
N ASN A 103 -23.35 -34.14 27.46
CA ASN A 103 -23.96 -33.21 28.42
C ASN A 103 -23.23 -31.84 28.52
N SER A 104 -22.92 -31.21 27.39
CA SER A 104 -22.08 -30.02 27.31
C SER A 104 -22.54 -29.06 26.20
N THR A 105 -21.63 -28.21 25.74
CA THR A 105 -21.81 -27.26 24.64
C THR A 105 -21.52 -27.91 23.28
N PRO A 106 -21.97 -27.29 22.17
CA PRO A 106 -21.64 -27.71 20.81
C PRO A 106 -20.13 -27.77 20.54
N ALA A 107 -19.36 -26.82 21.11
CA ALA A 107 -17.90 -26.82 21.03
C ALA A 107 -17.29 -28.07 21.69
N ALA A 108 -17.75 -28.45 22.88
CA ALA A 108 -17.30 -29.70 23.50
C ALA A 108 -17.66 -30.94 22.67
N CYS A 109 -18.79 -30.92 21.96
CA CYS A 109 -19.18 -32.00 21.05
C CYS A 109 -18.22 -32.10 19.85
N ALA A 110 -17.82 -30.95 19.27
CA ALA A 110 -16.84 -30.91 18.19
C ALA A 110 -15.47 -31.46 18.66
N ASP A 111 -14.94 -30.97 19.77
CA ASP A 111 -13.66 -31.42 20.34
C ASP A 111 -13.66 -32.93 20.62
N ILE A 112 -14.63 -33.42 21.40
CA ILE A 112 -14.74 -34.84 21.76
C ILE A 112 -14.95 -35.72 20.53
N GLY A 113 -15.72 -35.24 19.55
CA GLY A 113 -15.97 -35.94 18.30
C GLY A 113 -14.71 -36.07 17.45
N ILE A 114 -13.90 -35.02 17.35
CA ILE A 114 -12.62 -35.01 16.63
C ILE A 114 -11.63 -35.97 17.29
N HIS A 115 -11.48 -35.90 18.62
CA HIS A 115 -10.33 -36.50 19.31
C HIS A 115 -10.61 -37.86 19.96
N HIS A 116 -11.85 -38.16 20.38
CA HIS A 116 -12.09 -39.25 21.34
C HIS A 116 -13.08 -40.32 20.88
N LEU A 117 -14.22 -39.93 20.30
CA LEU A 117 -15.30 -40.90 20.05
C LEU A 117 -15.06 -41.76 18.80
N TYR A 118 -14.61 -41.14 17.70
CA TYR A 118 -14.58 -41.82 16.40
C TYR A 118 -13.19 -41.93 15.77
N ALA A 119 -12.18 -41.29 16.37
CA ALA A 119 -10.78 -41.42 15.97
C ALA A 119 -10.27 -42.88 16.08
N HIS A 120 -10.80 -43.66 17.02
CA HIS A 120 -10.38 -45.04 17.26
C HIS A 120 -11.23 -46.10 16.55
N SER A 121 -12.51 -45.82 16.27
CA SER A 121 -13.42 -46.79 15.64
C SER A 121 -13.35 -46.77 14.11
N LYS A 122 -13.07 -45.62 13.49
CA LYS A 122 -13.04 -45.48 12.02
C LYS A 122 -11.66 -45.47 11.38
N GLN A 123 -10.58 -45.56 12.18
CA GLN A 123 -9.17 -45.56 11.74
C GLN A 123 -8.77 -44.43 10.76
N LYS A 124 -9.54 -43.33 10.73
CA LYS A 124 -9.31 -42.20 9.84
C LYS A 124 -9.64 -40.88 10.56
N PRO A 125 -8.80 -39.83 10.44
CA PRO A 125 -9.09 -38.52 11.02
C PRO A 125 -10.36 -37.91 10.40
N VAL A 126 -10.96 -36.96 11.13
CA VAL A 126 -12.07 -36.15 10.61
C VAL A 126 -11.53 -35.19 9.56
N ASP A 127 -12.10 -35.25 8.35
CA ASP A 127 -11.70 -34.41 7.21
C ASP A 127 -12.40 -33.03 7.22
N LEU A 128 -13.62 -32.97 7.77
CA LEU A 128 -14.49 -31.79 7.81
C LEU A 128 -15.44 -31.88 9.02
N VAL A 129 -15.63 -30.76 9.73
CA VAL A 129 -16.74 -30.61 10.69
C VAL A 129 -17.88 -29.81 10.07
N ILE A 130 -19.09 -30.37 10.10
CA ILE A 130 -20.32 -29.64 9.79
C ILE A 130 -21.03 -29.36 11.11
N SER A 131 -21.37 -28.10 11.34
CA SER A 131 -22.17 -27.67 12.48
C SER A 131 -23.51 -27.16 11.96
N GLY A 132 -24.62 -27.78 12.35
CA GLY A 132 -25.97 -27.47 11.88
C GLY A 132 -26.59 -28.56 10.97
N PRO A 133 -27.71 -28.28 10.28
CA PRO A 133 -28.45 -27.01 10.29
C PRO A 133 -29.09 -26.76 11.64
N ASN A 134 -29.02 -25.52 12.13
CA ASN A 134 -29.72 -25.10 13.33
C ASN A 134 -31.08 -24.44 13.04
N PHE A 135 -31.90 -24.35 14.08
CA PHE A 135 -33.16 -23.65 14.09
C PHE A 135 -32.99 -22.13 14.04
N GLY A 136 -32.90 -21.58 12.84
CA GLY A 136 -32.80 -20.14 12.60
C GLY A 136 -31.50 -19.71 11.92
N LYS A 137 -31.42 -18.41 11.62
CA LYS A 137 -30.30 -17.83 10.86
C LYS A 137 -29.15 -17.36 11.75
N ASN A 138 -27.93 -17.47 11.22
CA ASN A 138 -26.70 -16.91 11.78
C ASN A 138 -26.11 -15.90 10.78
N SER A 139 -26.90 -14.88 10.42
CA SER A 139 -26.50 -13.76 9.56
C SER A 139 -26.36 -12.49 10.38
N SER A 140 -25.41 -11.60 10.08
CA SER A 140 -25.01 -10.40 10.85
C SER A 140 -24.17 -10.68 12.10
N ASN A 141 -23.37 -9.68 12.48
CA ASN A 141 -22.39 -9.75 13.58
C ASN A 141 -23.02 -10.25 14.89
N LEU A 142 -24.20 -9.76 15.21
CA LEU A 142 -24.89 -10.08 16.47
C LEU A 142 -25.32 -11.54 16.61
N TYR A 143 -25.76 -12.19 15.53
CA TYR A 143 -26.17 -13.59 15.59
C TYR A 143 -24.98 -14.53 15.46
N ILE A 144 -24.00 -14.20 14.60
CA ILE A 144 -22.77 -14.99 14.41
C ILE A 144 -22.00 -15.12 15.73
N LEU A 145 -21.80 -14.03 16.46
CA LEU A 145 -21.04 -14.05 17.72
C LEU A 145 -21.75 -14.80 18.87
N ALA A 146 -23.08 -14.91 18.81
CA ALA A 146 -23.88 -15.61 19.82
C ALA A 146 -24.19 -17.08 19.43
N SER A 147 -23.84 -17.49 18.22
CA SER A 147 -24.24 -18.78 17.64
C SER A 147 -23.41 -19.94 18.19
N GLY A 148 -24.08 -20.96 18.75
CA GLY A 148 -23.43 -22.21 19.12
C GLY A 148 -23.04 -23.04 17.90
N THR A 149 -23.81 -22.94 16.82
CA THR A 149 -23.47 -23.54 15.54
C THR A 149 -22.15 -22.99 14.99
N VAL A 150 -21.98 -21.66 14.91
CA VAL A 150 -20.70 -21.06 14.50
C VAL A 150 -19.60 -21.35 15.52
N GLY A 151 -19.92 -21.30 16.82
CA GLY A 151 -18.98 -21.60 17.90
C GLY A 151 -18.37 -23.00 17.83
N ALA A 152 -19.16 -24.02 17.49
CA ALA A 152 -18.66 -25.38 17.27
C ALA A 152 -17.77 -25.50 16.02
N ALA A 153 -18.12 -24.80 14.93
CA ALA A 153 -17.28 -24.74 13.74
C ALA A 153 -15.94 -24.05 14.03
N MET A 154 -15.94 -22.96 14.80
CA MET A 154 -14.70 -22.31 15.26
C MET A 154 -13.87 -23.22 16.17
N GLU A 155 -14.50 -24.00 17.05
CA GLU A 155 -13.79 -25.00 17.86
C GLU A 155 -13.04 -25.99 16.98
N ALA A 156 -13.71 -26.56 15.98
CA ALA A 156 -13.09 -27.52 15.06
C ALA A 156 -11.84 -26.95 14.37
N VAL A 157 -11.90 -25.68 13.92
CA VAL A 157 -10.76 -25.00 13.31
C VAL A 157 -9.61 -24.86 14.29
N THR A 158 -9.87 -24.53 15.56
CA THR A 158 -8.82 -24.43 16.58
C THR A 158 -8.10 -25.76 16.85
N HIS A 159 -8.69 -26.89 16.44
CA HIS A 159 -8.09 -28.22 16.46
C HIS A 159 -7.52 -28.67 15.11
N GLY A 160 -7.38 -27.75 14.15
CA GLY A 160 -6.78 -28.01 12.84
C GLY A 160 -7.72 -28.64 11.80
N VAL A 161 -9.02 -28.70 12.07
CA VAL A 161 -10.01 -29.28 11.15
C VAL A 161 -10.87 -28.16 10.56
N LYS A 162 -10.93 -28.08 9.22
CA LYS A 162 -11.79 -27.12 8.52
C LYS A 162 -13.25 -27.37 8.84
N ALA A 163 -14.07 -26.32 8.81
CA ALA A 163 -15.47 -26.43 9.24
C ALA A 163 -16.46 -25.66 8.36
N ILE A 164 -17.72 -26.08 8.39
CA ILE A 164 -18.86 -25.34 7.82
C ILE A 164 -19.94 -25.23 8.88
N ALA A 165 -20.33 -24.00 9.19
CA ALA A 165 -21.53 -23.68 9.95
C ALA A 165 -22.71 -23.53 8.97
N LEU A 166 -23.77 -24.30 9.17
CA LEU A 166 -24.96 -24.34 8.32
C LEU A 166 -26.18 -23.91 9.14
N SER A 167 -27.01 -23.04 8.57
CA SER A 167 -28.15 -22.45 9.24
C SER A 167 -29.35 -22.35 8.31
N TYR A 168 -30.53 -22.77 8.77
CA TYR A 168 -31.76 -22.66 8.01
C TYR A 168 -32.58 -21.49 8.54
N ALA A 169 -32.68 -20.45 7.71
CA ALA A 169 -33.38 -19.21 8.01
C ALA A 169 -34.86 -19.38 7.70
N PHE A 170 -35.72 -19.31 8.72
CA PHE A 170 -37.16 -19.41 8.55
C PHE A 170 -37.82 -18.03 8.69
N ASN A 171 -38.88 -17.79 7.93
CA ASN A 171 -39.73 -16.60 8.04
C ASN A 171 -41.03 -16.87 8.82
N ASN A 172 -41.40 -18.14 8.97
CA ASN A 172 -42.54 -18.61 9.74
C ASN A 172 -42.15 -19.92 10.47
N LEU A 173 -42.97 -20.35 11.43
CA LEU A 173 -42.75 -21.59 12.19
C LEU A 173 -43.30 -22.82 11.45
N ASP A 174 -43.63 -22.70 10.17
CA ASP A 174 -44.07 -23.85 9.37
C ASP A 174 -42.85 -24.62 8.86
N HIS A 175 -42.91 -25.94 8.94
CA HIS A 175 -41.79 -26.84 8.65
C HIS A 175 -42.17 -27.71 7.46
N ASP A 176 -42.34 -27.08 6.29
CA ASP A 176 -42.73 -27.80 5.08
C ASP A 176 -41.68 -28.85 4.71
N TYR A 177 -42.17 -30.08 4.57
CA TYR A 177 -41.36 -31.24 4.26
C TYR A 177 -40.56 -31.09 2.95
N ASN A 178 -41.18 -30.54 1.90
CA ASN A 178 -40.55 -30.42 0.58
C ASN A 178 -39.46 -29.35 0.60
N ILE A 179 -39.72 -28.21 1.24
CA ILE A 179 -38.72 -27.14 1.41
C ILE A 179 -37.51 -27.65 2.20
N LEU A 180 -37.74 -28.40 3.29
CA LEU A 180 -36.64 -28.98 4.09
C LEU A 180 -35.83 -30.03 3.31
N LYS A 181 -36.49 -30.85 2.48
CA LYS A 181 -35.80 -31.80 1.59
C LYS A 181 -34.96 -31.08 0.54
N GLU A 182 -35.49 -30.03 -0.08
CA GLU A 182 -34.74 -29.28 -1.09
C GLU A 182 -33.59 -28.50 -0.43
N ALA A 183 -33.78 -27.91 0.74
CA ALA A 183 -32.73 -27.26 1.53
C ALA A 183 -31.59 -28.23 1.88
N ALA A 184 -31.90 -29.45 2.35
CA ALA A 184 -30.89 -30.47 2.64
C ALA A 184 -30.08 -30.86 1.41
N LYS A 185 -30.76 -31.09 0.28
CA LYS A 185 -30.14 -31.42 -1.01
C LYS A 185 -29.22 -30.31 -1.52
N ILE A 186 -29.65 -29.05 -1.45
CA ILE A 186 -28.82 -27.89 -1.79
C ILE A 186 -27.61 -27.83 -0.85
N SER A 187 -27.82 -28.00 0.46
CA SER A 187 -26.77 -27.94 1.48
C SER A 187 -25.67 -28.97 1.23
N VAL A 188 -26.01 -30.23 0.97
CA VAL A 188 -25.01 -31.29 0.70
C VAL A 188 -24.20 -30.98 -0.57
N LYS A 189 -24.86 -30.52 -1.64
CA LYS A 189 -24.17 -30.13 -2.89
C LYS A 189 -23.25 -28.93 -2.69
N LEU A 190 -23.73 -27.91 -1.99
CA LEU A 190 -22.97 -26.69 -1.71
C LEU A 190 -21.77 -26.97 -0.82
N ILE A 191 -21.95 -27.73 0.26
CA ILE A 191 -20.87 -28.18 1.16
C ILE A 191 -19.81 -28.96 0.38
N THR A 192 -20.23 -29.91 -0.46
CA THR A 192 -19.31 -30.68 -1.31
C THR A 192 -18.45 -29.77 -2.18
N LYS A 193 -19.08 -28.76 -2.80
CA LYS A 193 -18.42 -27.81 -3.68
C LYS A 193 -17.45 -26.91 -2.92
N LEU A 194 -17.90 -26.26 -1.85
CA LEU A 194 -17.08 -25.35 -1.05
C LEU A 194 -15.89 -26.08 -0.42
N TYR A 195 -16.11 -27.29 0.10
CA TYR A 195 -15.02 -28.07 0.68
C TYR A 195 -13.94 -28.40 -0.35
N ARG A 196 -14.35 -28.97 -1.49
CA ARG A 196 -13.43 -29.40 -2.55
C ARG A 196 -12.69 -28.24 -3.20
N ASP A 197 -13.41 -27.18 -3.55
CA ASP A 197 -12.90 -26.13 -4.43
C ASP A 197 -12.16 -25.03 -3.65
N GLN A 198 -12.49 -24.81 -2.37
CA GLN A 198 -12.05 -23.62 -1.63
C GLN A 198 -11.58 -23.86 -0.20
N LEU A 199 -12.12 -24.83 0.53
CA LEU A 199 -11.83 -24.94 1.98
C LEU A 199 -10.68 -25.88 2.30
N LYS A 200 -10.61 -27.03 1.61
CA LYS A 200 -9.68 -28.14 1.95
C LYS A 200 -8.22 -27.71 2.02
N ASP A 201 -7.76 -26.95 1.03
CA ASP A 201 -6.35 -26.57 0.87
C ASP A 201 -6.09 -25.07 1.13
N SER A 202 -7.08 -24.34 1.66
CA SER A 202 -6.97 -22.89 1.86
C SER A 202 -6.26 -22.52 3.17
N GLN A 203 -5.34 -21.56 3.06
CA GLN A 203 -4.69 -20.90 4.20
C GLN A 203 -5.46 -19.66 4.68
N ASP A 204 -6.38 -19.14 3.87
CA ASP A 204 -7.07 -17.88 4.13
C ASP A 204 -8.50 -18.04 4.63
N ILE A 205 -9.11 -19.20 4.41
CA ILE A 205 -10.47 -19.49 4.84
C ILE A 205 -10.42 -20.67 5.80
N ASP A 206 -10.90 -20.46 7.00
CA ASP A 206 -10.93 -21.49 8.03
C ASP A 206 -12.27 -22.21 8.10
N LEU A 207 -13.35 -21.44 7.97
CA LEU A 207 -14.70 -21.96 7.91
C LEU A 207 -15.59 -21.11 6.98
N PHE A 208 -16.70 -21.70 6.56
CA PHE A 208 -17.81 -20.96 5.95
C PHE A 208 -19.01 -20.93 6.90
N SER A 209 -19.71 -19.80 6.97
CA SER A 209 -21.07 -19.70 7.48
C SER A 209 -22.04 -19.69 6.31
N ILE A 210 -22.98 -20.63 6.26
CA ILE A 210 -23.99 -20.79 5.20
C ILE A 210 -25.36 -20.56 5.80
N ASN A 211 -26.14 -19.64 5.24
CA ASN A 211 -27.54 -19.44 5.60
C ASN A 211 -28.44 -19.75 4.40
N VAL A 212 -29.33 -20.74 4.56
CA VAL A 212 -30.31 -21.14 3.53
C VAL A 212 -31.70 -20.61 3.92
N PRO A 213 -32.36 -19.79 3.08
CA PRO A 213 -33.71 -19.33 3.35
C PRO A 213 -34.73 -20.44 3.08
N LEU A 214 -35.53 -20.78 4.09
CA LEU A 214 -36.68 -21.68 3.97
C LEU A 214 -37.87 -20.89 3.43
N VAL A 215 -37.89 -20.71 2.12
CA VAL A 215 -38.93 -20.00 1.36
C VAL A 215 -39.49 -20.90 0.26
N ASP A 216 -40.73 -20.64 -0.16
CA ASP A 216 -41.42 -21.45 -1.18
C ASP A 216 -40.68 -21.46 -2.54
N SER A 217 -39.91 -20.41 -2.82
CA SER A 217 -39.10 -20.24 -4.04
C SER A 217 -37.79 -21.04 -4.02
N LEU A 218 -37.43 -21.69 -2.90
CA LEU A 218 -36.18 -22.42 -2.74
C LEU A 218 -36.12 -23.62 -3.70
N CYS A 219 -35.17 -23.60 -4.63
CA CYS A 219 -34.98 -24.64 -5.62
C CYS A 219 -33.52 -24.69 -6.07
N LEU A 220 -32.95 -25.90 -6.14
CA LEU A 220 -31.53 -26.12 -6.45
C LEU A 220 -31.07 -25.48 -7.78
N GLU A 221 -31.94 -25.39 -8.78
CA GLU A 221 -31.57 -24.90 -10.11
C GLU A 221 -31.72 -23.38 -10.26
N THR A 222 -32.57 -22.74 -9.45
CA THR A 222 -32.95 -21.33 -9.64
C THR A 222 -32.56 -20.42 -8.49
N THR A 223 -32.39 -20.95 -7.28
CA THR A 223 -32.00 -20.14 -6.12
C THR A 223 -30.55 -19.70 -6.27
N GLU A 224 -30.34 -18.39 -6.19
CA GLU A 224 -29.00 -17.81 -6.26
C GLU A 224 -28.21 -18.05 -4.96
N ILE A 225 -26.90 -18.31 -5.11
CA ILE A 225 -25.97 -18.54 -4.00
C ILE A 225 -24.87 -17.49 -4.10
N HIS A 226 -24.77 -16.63 -3.08
CA HIS A 226 -23.89 -15.46 -3.08
C HIS A 226 -22.85 -15.52 -1.97
N TYR A 227 -21.62 -15.10 -2.28
CA TYR A 227 -20.64 -14.81 -1.22
C TYR A 227 -20.94 -13.45 -0.61
N ALA A 228 -21.06 -13.38 0.71
CA ALA A 228 -21.50 -12.15 1.37
C ALA A 228 -20.69 -11.83 2.64
N PRO A 229 -20.19 -10.60 2.83
CA PRO A 229 -19.64 -10.13 4.10
C PRO A 229 -20.69 -10.07 5.21
N ILE A 230 -20.22 -10.07 6.46
CA ILE A 230 -21.07 -9.93 7.64
C ILE A 230 -21.63 -8.50 7.72
N LEU A 231 -22.94 -8.37 7.95
CA LEU A 231 -23.53 -7.08 8.36
C LEU A 231 -23.03 -6.66 9.75
N GLU A 232 -22.39 -5.49 9.85
CA GLU A 232 -21.99 -4.88 11.11
C GLU A 232 -23.16 -4.19 11.83
N ASN A 233 -23.62 -4.77 12.94
CA ASN A 233 -24.72 -4.25 13.74
C ASN A 233 -24.48 -4.42 15.25
N TYR A 234 -25.23 -3.66 16.06
CA TYR A 234 -25.01 -3.54 17.51
C TYR A 234 -26.31 -3.65 18.33
N TRP A 235 -26.26 -4.46 19.39
CA TRP A 235 -27.33 -4.56 20.39
C TRP A 235 -27.42 -3.29 21.24
N LYS A 236 -28.62 -3.01 21.77
CA LYS A 236 -28.76 -2.26 23.03
C LYS A 236 -28.73 -3.27 24.19
N SER A 237 -29.23 -2.94 25.38
CA SER A 237 -29.42 -3.97 26.42
C SER A 237 -30.34 -5.08 25.89
N ILE A 238 -29.90 -6.33 26.00
CA ILE A 238 -30.72 -7.53 25.71
C ILE A 238 -31.48 -8.02 26.96
N TYR A 239 -31.36 -7.30 28.07
CA TYR A 239 -32.06 -7.58 29.32
C TYR A 239 -32.91 -6.37 29.75
N THR A 240 -34.08 -6.64 30.31
CA THR A 240 -34.96 -5.64 30.93
C THR A 240 -35.16 -5.95 32.41
N PRO A 241 -35.06 -4.96 33.32
CA PRO A 241 -35.35 -5.19 34.73
C PRO A 241 -36.81 -5.58 34.94
N LEU A 242 -37.05 -6.60 35.75
CA LEU A 242 -38.40 -6.92 36.23
C LEU A 242 -38.80 -5.91 37.32
N PRO A 243 -40.08 -5.47 37.36
CA PRO A 243 -40.52 -4.46 38.32
C PRO A 243 -40.42 -4.91 39.78
N GLU A 244 -40.59 -6.21 40.02
CA GLU A 244 -40.58 -6.78 41.36
C GLU A 244 -39.30 -7.60 41.59
N PRO A 245 -38.68 -7.48 42.78
CA PRO A 245 -37.60 -8.37 43.17
C PRO A 245 -38.11 -9.79 43.43
N ASN A 246 -37.20 -10.77 43.42
CA ASN A 246 -37.57 -12.15 43.77
C ASN A 246 -37.98 -12.26 45.25
N GLU A 247 -38.44 -13.44 45.68
CA GLU A 247 -38.82 -13.74 47.07
C GLU A 247 -37.72 -13.43 48.11
N LYS A 248 -36.46 -13.28 47.69
CA LYS A 248 -35.31 -12.93 48.53
C LYS A 248 -34.93 -11.44 48.46
N GLY A 249 -35.74 -10.61 47.81
CA GLY A 249 -35.49 -9.17 47.65
C GLY A 249 -34.42 -8.81 46.61
N GLN A 250 -34.04 -9.73 45.73
CA GLN A 250 -32.99 -9.51 44.72
C GLN A 250 -33.58 -8.96 43.42
N LEU A 251 -32.88 -8.02 42.78
CA LEU A 251 -33.22 -7.53 41.44
C LEU A 251 -33.21 -8.69 40.44
N GLN A 252 -34.19 -8.68 39.53
CA GLN A 252 -34.30 -9.67 38.47
C GLN A 252 -34.30 -8.99 37.12
N PHE A 253 -33.75 -9.66 36.12
CA PHE A 253 -33.70 -9.19 34.74
C PHE A 253 -34.23 -10.30 33.83
N SER A 254 -35.14 -9.95 32.91
CA SER A 254 -35.62 -10.85 31.87
C SER A 254 -34.84 -10.65 30.58
N TRP A 255 -34.60 -11.73 29.83
CA TRP A 255 -34.00 -11.68 28.50
C TRP A 255 -35.03 -11.18 27.49
N THR A 256 -34.76 -10.03 26.88
CA THR A 256 -35.68 -9.27 26.01
C THR A 256 -34.95 -8.55 24.87
N PRO A 257 -34.22 -9.25 23.99
CA PRO A 257 -33.59 -8.64 22.83
C PRO A 257 -34.60 -8.03 21.85
N ASP A 258 -34.25 -6.90 21.23
CA ASP A 258 -35.09 -6.24 20.22
C ASP A 258 -34.77 -6.78 18.82
N PHE A 259 -35.36 -7.93 18.48
CA PHE A 259 -35.21 -8.54 17.15
C PHE A 259 -35.77 -7.68 16.02
N LYS A 260 -36.78 -6.83 16.31
CA LYS A 260 -37.35 -5.92 15.31
C LYS A 260 -36.33 -4.87 14.89
N LYS A 261 -35.50 -4.39 15.83
CA LYS A 261 -34.40 -3.49 15.51
C LYS A 261 -33.40 -4.16 14.57
N VAL A 262 -32.96 -5.39 14.86
CA VAL A 262 -32.00 -6.10 14.01
C VAL A 262 -32.53 -6.33 12.60
N TYR A 263 -33.81 -6.71 12.47
CA TYR A 263 -34.46 -6.82 11.17
C TYR A 263 -34.50 -5.47 10.42
N LYS A 264 -34.81 -4.36 11.12
CA LYS A 264 -34.77 -3.01 10.53
C LYS A 264 -33.36 -2.59 10.11
N ASP A 265 -32.34 -2.97 10.86
CA ASP A 265 -30.95 -2.66 10.51
C ASP A 265 -30.56 -3.39 9.22
N GLY A 266 -30.98 -4.66 9.04
CA GLY A 266 -30.83 -5.39 7.78
C GLY A 266 -31.60 -4.77 6.60
N LEU A 267 -32.83 -4.27 6.82
CA LEU A 267 -33.60 -3.59 5.78
C LEU A 267 -32.99 -2.26 5.31
N LYS A 268 -32.23 -1.58 6.17
CA LYS A 268 -31.56 -0.31 5.84
C LYS A 268 -30.23 -0.50 5.12
N ASP A 269 -29.68 -1.71 5.18
CA ASP A 269 -28.38 -1.98 4.62
C ASP A 269 -28.48 -2.21 3.10
N ASP A 270 -28.16 -1.21 2.30
CA ASP A 270 -28.18 -1.33 0.84
C ASP A 270 -26.90 -2.01 0.27
N SER A 271 -25.98 -2.44 1.14
CA SER A 271 -24.77 -3.15 0.75
C SER A 271 -24.99 -4.66 0.66
N HIS A 272 -24.14 -5.38 -0.10
CA HIS A 272 -24.27 -6.81 -0.36
C HIS A 272 -23.85 -7.66 0.85
N THR A 273 -24.51 -7.54 2.00
CA THR A 273 -24.20 -8.33 3.21
C THR A 273 -24.96 -9.66 3.28
N ASP A 274 -24.52 -10.53 4.18
CA ASP A 274 -25.14 -11.81 4.49
C ASP A 274 -26.62 -11.69 4.89
N SER A 275 -26.99 -10.60 5.57
CA SER A 275 -28.38 -10.30 5.90
C SER A 275 -29.16 -9.80 4.68
N ARG A 276 -28.55 -9.02 3.78
CA ARG A 276 -29.21 -8.53 2.56
C ARG A 276 -29.51 -9.66 1.59
N VAL A 277 -28.55 -10.56 1.35
CA VAL A 277 -28.74 -11.74 0.48
C VAL A 277 -29.94 -12.59 0.94
N LEU A 278 -30.10 -12.80 2.24
CA LEU A 278 -31.26 -13.54 2.78
C LEU A 278 -32.58 -12.80 2.61
N LEU A 279 -32.58 -11.46 2.70
CA LEU A 279 -33.78 -10.64 2.46
C LEU A 279 -34.23 -10.70 1.00
N ASP A 280 -33.28 -10.89 0.08
CA ASP A 280 -33.51 -11.04 -1.35
C ASP A 280 -33.75 -12.52 -1.74
N GLU A 281 -34.10 -13.37 -0.77
CA GLU A 281 -34.38 -14.81 -0.94
C GLU A 281 -33.22 -15.66 -1.49
N GLY A 282 -31.99 -15.15 -1.42
CA GLY A 282 -30.76 -15.87 -1.80
C GLY A 282 -30.12 -16.65 -0.65
N ILE A 283 -29.24 -17.61 -0.99
CA ILE A 283 -28.38 -18.31 -0.02
C ILE A 283 -27.11 -17.51 0.20
N SER A 284 -26.79 -17.16 1.45
CA SER A 284 -25.54 -16.46 1.78
C SER A 284 -24.44 -17.43 2.21
N VAL A 285 -23.24 -17.21 1.69
CA VAL A 285 -22.01 -17.94 2.04
C VAL A 285 -20.95 -16.94 2.49
N THR A 286 -20.58 -16.97 3.77
CA THR A 286 -19.61 -16.02 4.34
C THR A 286 -18.31 -16.74 4.69
N PRO A 287 -17.17 -16.44 4.03
CA PRO A 287 -15.85 -16.95 4.43
C PRO A 287 -15.38 -16.28 5.73
N LEU A 288 -14.89 -17.07 6.69
CA LEU A 288 -14.44 -16.59 8.01
C LEU A 288 -13.06 -17.15 8.38
N LYS A 289 -12.30 -16.39 9.19
CA LYS A 289 -11.12 -16.88 9.93
C LYS A 289 -11.48 -17.10 11.40
N ALA A 290 -11.04 -18.20 12.01
CA ALA A 290 -11.36 -18.53 13.40
C ALA A 290 -10.35 -17.90 14.38
N ALA A 291 -10.24 -16.57 14.38
CA ALA A 291 -9.33 -15.84 15.26
C ALA A 291 -9.91 -14.50 15.69
N PHE A 292 -9.58 -14.06 16.91
CA PHE A 292 -9.61 -12.64 17.24
C PHE A 292 -8.41 -12.00 16.55
N ARG A 293 -8.66 -11.15 15.55
CA ARG A 293 -7.59 -10.34 14.95
C ARG A 293 -7.29 -9.16 15.87
N PHE A 294 -6.02 -8.85 16.07
CA PHE A 294 -5.63 -7.59 16.71
C PHE A 294 -5.98 -6.42 15.78
N ILE A 295 -6.30 -5.26 16.36
CA ILE A 295 -6.57 -4.05 15.59
C ILE A 295 -5.21 -3.38 15.33
N GLU A 296 -4.73 -3.41 14.09
CA GLU A 296 -3.58 -2.59 13.70
C GLU A 296 -3.96 -1.10 13.78
N PRO A 297 -3.18 -0.24 14.46
CA PRO A 297 -1.81 -0.42 14.94
C PRO A 297 -1.69 -0.45 16.49
N LEU A 298 -2.63 -1.03 17.24
CA LEU A 298 -2.54 -1.09 18.72
C LEU A 298 -1.46 -2.10 19.17
N ILE A 299 -0.20 -1.71 18.99
CA ILE A 299 1.02 -2.45 19.34
C ILE A 299 1.88 -1.50 20.19
N GLY A 300 2.50 -2.00 21.26
CA GLY A 300 3.33 -1.20 22.17
C GLY A 300 2.90 -1.27 23.63
N GLU A 301 3.66 -0.60 24.50
CA GLU A 301 3.41 -0.53 25.96
C GLU A 301 2.37 0.55 26.30
N ILE A 302 1.36 0.21 27.11
CA ILE A 302 0.44 1.21 27.69
C ILE A 302 1.13 1.85 28.91
N LYS A 303 1.76 3.01 28.73
CA LYS A 303 2.34 3.82 29.81
C LYS A 303 1.25 4.66 30.48
N LEU A 304 1.01 4.43 31.77
CA LEU A 304 -0.06 5.07 32.58
C LEU A 304 0.38 6.37 33.26
N ASN A 305 1.52 6.95 32.88
CA ASN A 305 1.98 8.22 33.42
C ASN A 305 1.32 9.35 32.62
N ASP A 306 0.38 10.06 33.26
CA ASP A 306 -0.31 11.22 32.71
C ASP A 306 0.67 12.37 32.43
N GLU A 307 0.95 12.63 31.14
CA GLU A 307 0.89 13.97 30.53
C GLU A 307 0.34 13.84 29.09
N ASN A 308 -0.48 14.81 28.69
CA ASN A 308 -1.20 14.87 27.42
C ASN A 308 -0.23 14.99 26.20
N ASP A 309 0.34 13.88 25.73
CA ASP A 309 1.16 13.88 24.50
C ASP A 309 0.58 13.06 23.33
N LYS A 310 -0.69 12.63 23.42
CA LYS A 310 -1.37 12.09 22.23
C LYS A 310 -1.77 13.22 21.29
N GLY A 311 -0.95 13.42 20.25
CA GLY A 311 -1.26 14.27 19.11
C GLY A 311 -0.34 15.48 18.90
N LYS A 312 0.78 15.61 19.63
CA LYS A 312 1.79 16.60 19.27
C LYS A 312 2.52 16.12 18.02
N LYS A 313 2.58 16.99 17.02
CA LYS A 313 3.38 16.80 15.81
C LYS A 313 4.80 17.27 16.12
N THR A 314 5.80 16.50 15.74
CA THR A 314 7.20 16.82 16.02
C THR A 314 7.92 17.12 14.72
N PHE A 315 8.67 18.22 14.71
CA PHE A 315 9.66 18.53 13.68
C PHE A 315 11.04 18.17 14.23
N LEU A 316 11.58 17.06 13.77
CA LEU A 316 12.94 16.63 14.07
C LEU A 316 13.87 17.29 13.05
N ILE A 317 14.84 18.09 13.49
CA ILE A 317 15.83 18.72 12.62
C ILE A 317 17.23 18.38 13.11
N THR A 318 18.02 17.75 12.24
CA THR A 318 19.40 17.31 12.52
C THR A 318 20.44 18.20 11.83
N ILE A 319 20.00 19.10 10.95
CA ILE A 319 20.86 20.10 10.31
C ILE A 319 21.34 21.14 11.35
N PRO A 320 22.61 21.59 11.29
CA PRO A 320 23.14 22.62 12.18
C PRO A 320 22.35 23.93 12.18
N GLU A 321 22.26 24.60 13.34
CA GLU A 321 21.50 25.85 13.49
C GLU A 321 22.08 27.03 12.68
N ASP A 322 23.36 26.96 12.31
CA ASP A 322 24.07 27.95 11.49
C ASP A 322 23.88 27.74 9.98
N ALA A 323 23.21 26.66 9.57
CA ALA A 323 22.92 26.42 8.16
C ALA A 323 21.94 27.46 7.58
N TYR A 324 22.17 27.86 6.32
CA TYR A 324 21.37 28.89 5.63
C TYR A 324 19.86 28.61 5.63
N ILE A 325 19.49 27.32 5.59
CA ILE A 325 18.11 26.84 5.51
C ILE A 325 17.44 26.60 6.87
N TYR A 326 18.18 26.64 7.99
CA TYR A 326 17.65 26.27 9.30
C TYR A 326 16.48 27.17 9.72
N GLU A 327 16.68 28.49 9.72
CA GLU A 327 15.60 29.44 10.05
C GLU A 327 14.39 29.36 9.08
N PRO A 328 14.58 29.39 7.73
CA PRO A 328 13.49 29.20 6.79
C PRO A 328 12.66 27.94 6.99
N LEU A 329 13.29 26.83 7.40
CA LEU A 329 12.61 25.56 7.67
C LEU A 329 11.86 25.59 9.00
N VAL A 330 12.51 26.08 10.05
CA VAL A 330 11.98 26.03 11.42
C VAL A 330 10.78 26.94 11.63
N GLU A 331 10.76 28.14 11.04
CA GLU A 331 9.69 29.12 11.27
C GLU A 331 8.28 28.63 10.87
N PRO A 332 8.05 28.03 9.69
CA PRO A 332 6.76 27.47 9.31
C PRO A 332 6.26 26.39 10.29
N PHE A 333 7.12 25.47 10.73
CA PHE A 333 6.76 24.44 11.70
C PHE A 333 6.39 25.04 13.07
N LYS A 334 7.12 26.08 13.52
CA LYS A 334 6.76 26.84 14.74
C LYS A 334 5.37 27.45 14.63
N LYS A 335 5.04 28.10 13.51
CA LYS A 335 3.73 28.73 13.26
C LYS A 335 2.58 27.73 13.32
N LEU A 336 2.82 26.48 12.88
CA LEU A 336 1.85 25.39 12.89
C LEU A 336 1.78 24.62 14.22
N GLY A 337 2.60 24.99 15.21
CA GLY A 337 2.57 24.41 16.56
C GLY A 337 3.30 23.08 16.70
N TYR A 338 4.28 22.79 15.83
CA TYR A 338 5.13 21.60 15.97
C TYR A 338 6.10 21.76 17.13
N GLU A 339 6.37 20.66 17.82
CA GLU A 339 7.48 20.58 18.76
C GLU A 339 8.79 20.39 18.00
N ILE A 340 9.78 21.24 18.24
CA ILE A 340 11.05 21.21 17.51
C ILE A 340 12.13 20.64 18.39
N THR A 341 12.82 19.65 17.87
CA THR A 341 13.88 18.94 18.59
C THR A 341 14.95 18.46 17.62
N SER A 342 16.16 18.23 18.15
CA SER A 342 17.24 17.51 17.48
C SER A 342 17.50 16.13 18.10
N ASP A 343 16.70 15.75 19.10
CA ASP A 343 16.79 14.44 19.77
C ASP A 343 16.12 13.37 18.91
N THR A 344 16.90 12.44 18.39
CA THR A 344 16.43 11.34 17.54
C THR A 344 15.59 10.29 18.27
N SER A 345 15.61 10.26 19.61
CA SER A 345 14.80 9.31 20.39
C SER A 345 13.29 9.52 20.23
N VAL A 346 12.86 10.67 19.68
CA VAL A 346 11.44 10.94 19.38
C VAL A 346 10.87 10.07 18.28
N ILE A 347 11.70 9.44 17.45
CA ILE A 347 11.25 8.52 16.39
C ILE A 347 10.52 7.32 17.03
N GLU A 348 11.03 6.79 18.15
CA GLU A 348 10.42 5.66 18.88
C GLU A 348 9.17 6.04 19.70
N SER A 349 8.80 7.33 19.74
CA SER A 349 7.69 7.83 20.59
C SER A 349 6.30 7.46 20.06
N GLY A 350 6.20 7.05 18.79
CA GLY A 350 4.95 6.71 18.11
C GLY A 350 4.09 7.92 17.69
N ASN A 351 4.55 9.16 17.93
CA ASN A 351 3.91 10.38 17.42
C ASN A 351 4.31 10.67 15.96
N PRO A 352 3.53 11.47 15.20
CA PRO A 352 3.93 11.92 13.86
C PRO A 352 5.19 12.80 13.92
N VAL A 353 6.27 12.35 13.28
CA VAL A 353 7.55 13.04 13.20
C VAL A 353 7.88 13.32 11.74
N PHE A 354 8.06 14.60 11.39
CA PHE A 354 8.74 14.98 10.14
C PHE A 354 10.21 15.27 10.46
N HIS A 355 11.11 14.46 9.91
CA HIS A 355 12.55 14.55 10.18
C HIS A 355 13.27 15.18 9.00
N TYR A 356 13.72 16.44 9.12
CA TYR A 356 14.56 17.09 8.13
C TYR A 356 16.04 17.02 8.51
N GLY A 357 16.83 16.34 7.68
CA GLY A 357 18.25 16.09 7.91
C GLY A 357 19.02 15.91 6.60
N GLU A 358 20.34 15.89 6.71
CA GLU A 358 21.20 15.39 5.63
C GLU A 358 20.86 13.92 5.34
N TYR A 359 21.11 13.46 4.11
CA TYR A 359 20.70 12.11 3.70
C TYR A 359 21.26 10.99 4.60
N GLU A 360 22.47 11.18 5.14
CA GLU A 360 23.14 10.23 6.04
C GLU A 360 22.59 10.23 7.47
N ASP A 361 21.90 11.30 7.87
CA ASP A 361 21.31 11.43 9.21
C ASP A 361 19.91 10.80 9.29
N ILE A 362 19.28 10.52 8.15
CA ILE A 362 17.94 9.94 8.07
C ILE A 362 17.99 8.46 8.47
N ASP A 363 17.16 8.09 9.46
CA ASP A 363 16.94 6.69 9.82
C ASP A 363 16.11 5.99 8.73
N ILE A 364 16.77 5.23 7.87
CA ILE A 364 16.15 4.52 6.75
C ILE A 364 15.31 3.32 7.23
N ASP A 365 15.69 2.69 8.35
CA ASP A 365 15.02 1.48 8.85
C ASP A 365 13.63 1.82 9.39
N SER A 366 13.46 3.02 9.96
CA SER A 366 12.18 3.51 10.53
C SER A 366 11.19 4.04 9.48
N ILE A 367 11.54 4.09 8.19
CA ILE A 367 10.66 4.59 7.10
C ILE A 367 9.39 3.73 6.93
N GLY A 368 9.45 2.44 7.30
CA GLY A 368 8.29 1.54 7.26
C GLY A 368 7.18 1.92 8.26
N GLU A 369 7.45 2.81 9.22
CA GLU A 369 6.48 3.26 10.19
C GLU A 369 5.55 4.34 9.61
N LYS A 370 4.24 4.24 9.89
CA LYS A 370 3.24 5.19 9.37
C LYS A 370 3.39 6.63 9.86
N ASN A 371 4.17 6.85 10.91
CA ASN A 371 4.25 8.13 11.61
C ASN A 371 5.60 8.83 11.40
N TYR A 372 6.50 8.28 10.59
CA TYR A 372 7.81 8.86 10.33
C TYR A 372 7.92 9.32 8.87
N PHE A 373 8.21 10.61 8.69
CA PHE A 373 8.20 11.29 7.39
C PHE A 373 9.55 11.95 7.11
N ILE A 374 10.02 11.87 5.87
CA ILE A 374 11.40 12.26 5.49
C ILE A 374 11.45 13.20 4.27
N PRO A 375 12.51 14.02 4.11
CA PRO A 375 12.69 15.02 3.07
C PRO A 375 13.41 14.47 1.82
N SER A 376 13.53 13.14 1.68
CA SER A 376 14.15 12.53 0.50
C SER A 376 13.62 11.14 0.19
N TYR A 377 13.55 10.78 -1.09
CA TYR A 377 13.27 9.40 -1.51
C TYR A 377 14.52 8.53 -1.40
N ILE A 378 14.37 7.26 -1.03
CA ILE A 378 15.51 6.32 -0.90
C ILE A 378 16.17 6.08 -2.27
N TYR A 379 15.39 5.66 -3.25
CA TYR A 379 15.87 5.39 -4.61
C TYR A 379 15.43 6.51 -5.53
N ARG A 380 16.39 7.35 -5.94
CA ARG A 380 16.15 8.50 -6.84
C ARG A 380 17.23 8.72 -7.89
N LYS A 381 18.12 7.74 -8.06
CA LYS A 381 19.27 7.79 -8.97
C LYS A 381 18.84 8.03 -10.42
N ALA A 382 17.64 7.58 -10.81
CA ALA A 382 17.10 7.78 -12.16
C ALA A 382 17.06 9.25 -12.59
N LEU A 383 16.89 10.17 -11.64
CA LEU A 383 16.78 11.60 -11.91
C LEU A 383 18.09 12.34 -11.64
N ILE A 384 18.70 12.09 -10.48
CA ILE A 384 19.78 12.95 -9.96
C ILE A 384 21.16 12.64 -10.54
N ARG A 385 21.32 11.50 -11.21
CA ARG A 385 22.57 11.10 -11.85
C ARG A 385 22.42 11.25 -13.36
N LYS A 386 23.26 12.08 -13.97
CA LYS A 386 23.20 12.45 -15.39
C LYS A 386 23.07 11.26 -16.34
N HIS A 387 23.81 10.18 -16.11
CA HIS A 387 23.79 9.00 -16.97
C HIS A 387 22.46 8.23 -16.87
N TYR A 388 21.94 8.03 -15.66
CA TYR A 388 20.63 7.42 -15.45
C TYR A 388 19.50 8.30 -15.97
N LEU A 389 19.62 9.63 -15.84
CA LEU A 389 18.67 10.60 -16.36
C LEU A 389 18.56 10.51 -17.88
N ALA A 390 19.69 10.51 -18.59
CA ALA A 390 19.75 10.35 -20.04
C ALA A 390 19.09 9.02 -20.48
N ASN A 391 19.44 7.91 -19.82
CA ASN A 391 18.88 6.59 -20.13
C ASN A 391 17.37 6.51 -19.87
N THR A 392 16.90 7.09 -18.75
CA THR A 392 15.49 7.14 -18.39
C THR A 392 14.69 7.87 -19.46
N VAL A 393 15.18 9.02 -19.91
CA VAL A 393 14.55 9.81 -20.97
C VAL A 393 14.58 9.08 -22.30
N HIS A 394 15.72 8.52 -22.70
CA HIS A 394 15.86 7.79 -23.97
C HIS A 394 14.87 6.62 -24.06
N HIS A 395 14.79 5.78 -23.03
CA HIS A 395 13.86 4.66 -23.00
C HIS A 395 12.39 5.11 -22.99
N TYR A 396 12.08 6.23 -22.32
CA TYR A 396 10.73 6.78 -22.28
C TYR A 396 10.30 7.37 -23.62
N VAL A 397 11.16 8.19 -24.26
CA VAL A 397 10.89 8.82 -25.56
C VAL A 397 10.78 7.79 -26.68
N THR A 398 11.53 6.69 -26.60
CA THR A 398 11.40 5.56 -27.55
C THR A 398 9.98 4.98 -27.56
N LYS A 399 9.31 4.96 -26.39
CA LYS A 399 7.91 4.50 -26.26
C LYS A 399 6.90 5.63 -26.46
N ASN A 400 7.29 6.88 -26.20
CA ASN A 400 6.46 8.07 -26.24
C ASN A 400 7.08 9.14 -27.16
N PRO A 401 7.10 8.92 -28.49
CA PRO A 401 7.82 9.79 -29.43
C PRO A 401 7.23 11.20 -29.58
N THR A 402 6.00 11.42 -29.09
CA THR A 402 5.33 12.73 -29.07
C THR A 402 5.60 13.53 -27.80
N SER A 403 6.34 12.98 -26.82
CA SER A 403 6.65 13.67 -25.57
C SER A 403 7.58 14.86 -25.82
N ILE A 404 7.39 15.95 -25.06
CA ILE A 404 8.25 17.14 -25.10
C ILE A 404 9.71 16.81 -24.74
N LEU A 405 9.94 15.76 -23.94
CA LEU A 405 11.27 15.30 -23.55
C LEU A 405 12.17 14.96 -24.73
N LYS A 406 11.61 14.55 -25.86
CA LYS A 406 12.36 14.24 -27.07
C LYS A 406 13.21 15.42 -27.55
N ASN A 407 12.68 16.63 -27.43
CA ASN A 407 13.36 17.85 -27.88
C ASN A 407 13.95 18.64 -26.70
N ALA A 408 13.37 18.48 -25.50
CA ALA A 408 13.79 19.20 -24.31
C ALA A 408 15.05 18.61 -23.67
N VAL A 409 15.34 17.33 -23.83
CA VAL A 409 16.59 16.74 -23.30
C VAL A 409 17.58 16.60 -24.45
N PRO A 410 18.75 17.27 -24.41
CA PRO A 410 19.75 17.15 -25.47
C PRO A 410 20.25 15.71 -25.59
N GLU A 411 20.54 15.28 -26.82
CA GLU A 411 21.06 13.94 -27.08
C GLU A 411 22.34 13.72 -26.27
N SER A 412 22.43 12.55 -25.64
CA SER A 412 23.49 12.24 -24.68
C SER A 412 23.93 10.79 -24.87
N TYR A 413 25.24 10.59 -24.94
CA TYR A 413 25.89 9.31 -25.11
C TYR A 413 26.82 9.03 -23.93
N GLN A 414 26.95 7.76 -23.58
CA GLN A 414 27.88 7.31 -22.54
C GLN A 414 29.20 6.93 -23.21
N LEU A 415 30.29 7.36 -22.61
CA LEU A 415 31.64 7.07 -23.09
C LEU A 415 32.47 6.59 -21.90
N GLU A 416 33.03 5.40 -22.00
CA GLU A 416 33.90 4.81 -20.97
C GLU A 416 35.33 4.75 -21.51
N VAL A 417 36.24 5.49 -20.89
CA VAL A 417 37.63 5.63 -21.35
C VAL A 417 38.55 5.37 -20.17
N ASP A 418 39.38 4.32 -20.28
CA ASP A 418 40.37 3.99 -19.25
C ASP A 418 41.63 4.88 -19.37
N TYR A 419 42.11 5.11 -20.59
CA TYR A 419 43.26 5.97 -20.91
C TYR A 419 43.02 6.69 -22.25
N ALA A 420 43.63 7.85 -22.45
CA ALA A 420 43.47 8.65 -23.66
C ALA A 420 43.88 7.87 -24.92
N GLU A 421 44.88 6.99 -24.85
CA GLU A 421 45.31 6.14 -25.96
C GLU A 421 44.25 5.14 -26.45
N PHE A 422 43.24 4.82 -25.62
CA PHE A 422 42.13 3.91 -25.95
C PHE A 422 40.83 4.63 -26.30
N LEU A 423 40.86 5.96 -26.53
CA LEU A 423 39.66 6.70 -26.90
C LEU A 423 39.02 6.16 -28.19
N ASP A 424 39.81 5.77 -29.18
CA ASP A 424 39.31 5.20 -30.43
C ASP A 424 38.54 3.88 -30.19
N ASP A 425 39.04 3.01 -29.31
CA ASP A 425 38.37 1.76 -28.95
C ASP A 425 37.04 2.04 -28.21
N ALA A 426 37.04 3.03 -27.31
CA ALA A 426 35.84 3.45 -26.59
C ALA A 426 34.78 4.06 -27.53
N LEU A 427 35.20 4.79 -28.57
CA LEU A 427 34.31 5.32 -29.60
C LEU A 427 33.76 4.24 -30.53
N ASP A 428 34.52 3.16 -30.77
CA ASP A 428 34.01 1.98 -31.49
C ASP A 428 32.90 1.27 -30.71
N ASP A 429 33.06 1.16 -29.38
CA ASP A 429 31.99 0.65 -28.50
C ASP A 429 30.77 1.60 -28.46
N ALA A 430 31.00 2.91 -28.52
CA ALA A 430 29.97 3.95 -28.63
C ALA A 430 29.70 4.38 -30.10
N TYR A 431 29.48 3.42 -31.00
CA TYR A 431 29.38 3.66 -32.45
C TYR A 431 28.38 4.76 -32.86
N GLU A 432 27.28 4.94 -32.12
CA GLU A 432 26.28 5.98 -32.39
C GLU A 432 26.85 7.37 -32.16
N LEU A 433 27.65 7.55 -31.10
CA LEU A 433 28.34 8.80 -30.83
C LEU A 433 29.38 9.08 -31.92
N ARG A 434 30.17 8.07 -32.30
CA ARG A 434 31.19 8.20 -33.35
C ARG A 434 30.58 8.71 -34.66
N GLN A 435 29.46 8.10 -35.08
CA GLN A 435 28.75 8.51 -36.29
C GLN A 435 28.26 9.97 -36.21
N GLU A 436 27.65 10.37 -35.10
CA GLU A 436 27.10 11.73 -34.93
C GLU A 436 28.18 12.81 -34.85
N VAL A 437 29.37 12.49 -34.31
CA VAL A 437 30.53 13.39 -34.31
C VAL A 437 31.13 13.49 -35.71
N ASP A 438 31.24 12.38 -36.45
CA ASP A 438 31.78 12.34 -37.81
C ASP A 438 30.88 13.06 -38.84
N GLU A 439 29.57 13.09 -38.61
CA GLU A 439 28.63 13.88 -39.43
C GLU A 439 28.92 15.39 -39.36
N GLY A 440 29.50 15.87 -38.25
CA GLY A 440 30.05 17.23 -38.12
C GLY A 440 29.02 18.37 -37.96
N ASP A 441 27.74 18.05 -37.86
CA ASP A 441 26.64 19.04 -37.81
C ASP A 441 26.43 19.65 -36.41
N LYS A 442 26.93 19.00 -35.36
CA LYS A 442 26.63 19.32 -33.95
C LYS A 442 27.88 19.71 -33.16
N THR A 443 27.67 20.52 -32.12
CA THR A 443 28.70 20.78 -31.10
C THR A 443 28.40 19.91 -29.89
N TRP A 444 29.44 19.40 -29.23
CA TRP A 444 29.32 18.47 -28.11
C TRP A 444 29.95 19.02 -26.84
N ILE A 445 29.43 18.62 -25.70
CA ILE A 445 29.97 18.94 -24.37
C ILE A 445 30.27 17.64 -23.63
N LEU A 446 31.54 17.44 -23.29
CA LEU A 446 32.03 16.34 -22.47
C LEU A 446 31.85 16.70 -21.00
N LYS A 447 31.23 15.81 -20.23
CA LYS A 447 30.98 15.97 -18.79
C LYS A 447 31.45 14.71 -18.06
N PRO A 448 32.40 14.81 -17.10
CA PRO A 448 32.75 13.66 -16.28
C PRO A 448 31.58 13.25 -15.36
N SER A 449 31.36 11.96 -15.16
CA SER A 449 30.20 11.47 -14.40
C SER A 449 30.32 11.62 -12.89
N MET A 450 31.55 11.74 -12.35
CA MET A 450 31.82 11.88 -10.92
C MET A 450 32.67 13.13 -10.58
N SER A 451 32.51 14.22 -11.32
CA SER A 451 33.12 15.51 -11.01
C SER A 451 32.10 16.49 -10.43
N ASP A 452 32.43 17.13 -9.31
CA ASP A 452 31.61 18.18 -8.71
C ASP A 452 31.92 19.56 -9.32
N LYS A 453 31.01 20.52 -9.12
CA LYS A 453 31.18 21.96 -9.43
C LYS A 453 31.49 22.33 -10.89
N GLY A 454 31.35 21.39 -11.83
CA GLY A 454 31.61 21.63 -13.26
C GLY A 454 33.09 21.54 -13.66
N GLN A 455 33.92 20.95 -12.80
CA GLN A 455 35.30 20.61 -13.15
C GLN A 455 35.31 19.59 -14.30
N GLY A 456 36.23 19.74 -15.25
CA GLY A 456 36.41 18.80 -16.37
C GLY A 456 35.44 18.91 -17.52
N ILE A 457 34.49 19.84 -17.45
CA ILE A 457 33.59 20.07 -18.56
C ILE A 457 34.36 20.75 -19.70
N ARG A 458 34.24 20.20 -20.91
CA ARG A 458 34.89 20.68 -22.12
C ARG A 458 33.93 20.63 -23.30
N ILE A 459 34.07 21.55 -24.25
CA ILE A 459 33.29 21.59 -25.49
C ILE A 459 34.20 21.17 -26.64
N PHE A 460 33.67 20.38 -27.57
CA PHE A 460 34.37 19.93 -28.77
C PHE A 460 33.40 19.77 -29.95
N LYS A 461 33.94 19.70 -31.16
CA LYS A 461 33.21 19.40 -32.39
C LYS A 461 33.76 18.18 -33.11
N THR A 462 35.08 17.96 -33.07
CA THR A 462 35.75 16.86 -33.80
C THR A 462 36.32 15.81 -32.85
N ILE A 463 36.56 14.60 -33.38
CA ILE A 463 37.24 13.52 -32.64
C ILE A 463 38.65 13.95 -32.23
N ASP A 464 39.38 14.67 -33.09
CA ASP A 464 40.72 15.18 -32.76
C ASP A 464 40.68 16.12 -31.54
N GLN A 465 39.69 17.02 -31.46
CA GLN A 465 39.51 17.88 -30.30
C GLN A 465 39.14 17.09 -29.03
N LEU A 466 38.37 16.00 -29.18
CA LEU A 466 38.06 15.10 -28.07
C LEU A 466 39.33 14.38 -27.59
N GLN A 467 40.17 13.90 -28.51
CA GLN A 467 41.45 13.29 -28.21
C GLN A 467 42.38 14.26 -27.47
N ASP A 468 42.47 15.51 -27.92
CA ASP A 468 43.26 16.55 -27.25
C ASP A 468 42.76 16.83 -25.83
N ILE A 469 41.44 16.82 -25.61
CA ILE A 469 40.86 16.93 -24.27
C ILE A 469 41.32 15.78 -23.37
N PHE A 470 41.25 14.53 -23.84
CA PHE A 470 41.69 13.38 -23.06
C PHE A 470 43.21 13.38 -22.82
N ASN A 471 44.01 13.75 -23.82
CA ASN A 471 45.46 13.92 -23.66
C ASN A 471 45.78 14.98 -22.58
N SER A 472 45.05 16.10 -22.56
CA SER A 472 45.23 17.16 -21.56
C SER A 472 44.93 16.74 -20.12
N PHE A 473 44.09 15.71 -19.94
CA PHE A 473 43.83 15.14 -18.62
C PHE A 473 44.96 14.20 -18.17
N GLU A 474 45.74 13.60 -19.09
CA GLU A 474 46.91 12.77 -18.76
C GLU A 474 48.19 13.59 -18.59
N GLU A 475 48.39 14.65 -19.38
CA GLU A 475 49.60 15.51 -19.27
C GLU A 475 49.68 16.24 -17.91
N GLY A 476 48.55 16.42 -17.21
CA GLY A 476 48.51 16.93 -15.84
C GLY A 476 49.01 15.95 -14.77
N ASP A 477 49.28 14.68 -15.12
CA ASP A 477 49.74 13.64 -14.18
C ASP A 477 51.28 13.54 -14.05
N GLU A 478 52.09 14.14 -14.95
CA GLU A 478 53.56 13.91 -15.00
C GLU A 478 54.45 14.92 -14.25
N ASP A 479 53.92 16.07 -13.78
CA ASP A 479 54.70 17.15 -13.15
C ASP A 479 54.50 17.29 -11.62
N ASP A 480 54.36 16.19 -10.87
CA ASP A 480 54.42 16.23 -9.38
C ASP A 480 55.86 16.09 -8.85
N ASP A 481 56.64 17.16 -9.02
CA ASP A 481 57.83 17.45 -8.21
C ASP A 481 57.60 18.77 -7.43
N GLY A 482 56.59 18.79 -6.55
CA GLY A 482 56.69 19.48 -5.26
C GLY A 482 56.47 21.01 -5.17
N GLU A 483 55.61 21.61 -5.99
CA GLU A 483 55.00 22.91 -5.66
C GLU A 483 53.47 22.82 -5.76
N GLU A 484 52.77 23.21 -4.68
CA GLU A 484 51.31 23.40 -4.64
C GLU A 484 50.93 24.52 -5.62
N ASP A 485 50.71 24.17 -6.88
CA ASP A 485 50.13 25.08 -7.87
C ASP A 485 48.65 24.72 -8.09
N ASP A 486 47.79 25.74 -8.06
CA ASP A 486 46.31 25.74 -8.15
C ASP A 486 45.78 25.27 -9.53
N SER A 487 46.35 24.21 -10.10
CA SER A 487 45.88 23.65 -11.38
C SER A 487 44.79 22.61 -11.13
N ASN A 488 43.59 22.89 -11.65
CA ASN A 488 42.42 22.02 -11.69
C ASN A 488 42.66 20.77 -12.58
N GLY A 489 43.64 19.93 -12.23
CA GLY A 489 43.92 18.66 -12.89
C GLY A 489 42.88 17.61 -12.51
N ILE A 490 42.22 17.03 -13.51
CA ILE A 490 41.40 15.83 -13.32
C ILE A 490 42.27 14.63 -13.62
N ILE A 491 42.40 13.75 -12.63
CA ILE A 491 43.13 12.49 -12.79
C ILE A 491 42.23 11.50 -13.54
N LEU A 492 42.53 11.25 -14.82
CA LEU A 492 41.80 10.31 -15.69
C LEU A 492 41.70 8.91 -15.08
N SER A 493 42.75 8.44 -14.38
CA SER A 493 42.77 7.13 -13.73
C SER A 493 41.69 6.94 -12.64
N GLN A 494 41.08 8.02 -12.15
CA GLN A 494 40.00 8.02 -11.16
C GLN A 494 38.60 8.20 -11.77
N LEU A 495 38.49 8.69 -13.02
CA LEU A 495 37.23 8.98 -13.71
C LEU A 495 37.14 8.23 -15.04
N ARG A 496 36.48 7.07 -15.04
CA ARG A 496 36.33 6.23 -16.25
C ARG A 496 35.07 6.52 -17.06
N HIS A 497 34.04 7.09 -16.44
CA HIS A 497 32.73 7.28 -17.08
C HIS A 497 32.48 8.75 -17.42
N PHE A 498 32.25 9.02 -18.70
CA PHE A 498 31.94 10.34 -19.24
C PHE A 498 30.58 10.34 -19.93
N ILE A 499 29.97 11.51 -19.99
CA ILE A 499 28.76 11.77 -20.75
C ILE A 499 29.11 12.80 -21.81
N VAL A 500 28.88 12.44 -23.06
CA VAL A 500 28.96 13.35 -24.20
C VAL A 500 27.55 13.77 -24.53
N GLN A 501 27.27 15.06 -24.39
CA GLN A 501 25.93 15.61 -24.62
C GLN A 501 25.97 16.66 -25.71
N GLU A 502 24.91 16.77 -26.50
CA GLU A 502 24.76 17.85 -27.50
C GLU A 502 24.80 19.21 -26.79
N TYR A 503 25.71 20.08 -27.22
CA TYR A 503 25.86 21.43 -26.73
C TYR A 503 24.93 22.39 -27.49
N LYS A 504 23.96 22.98 -26.80
CA LYS A 504 23.08 24.00 -27.39
C LYS A 504 23.83 25.33 -27.57
N SER A 505 24.14 25.65 -28.83
CA SER A 505 24.91 26.82 -29.27
C SER A 505 24.13 28.12 -29.41
N ASP A 506 22.80 28.07 -29.29
CA ASP A 506 21.93 29.22 -29.52
C ASP A 506 21.10 29.54 -28.27
N PRO A 507 21.75 29.88 -27.13
CA PRO A 507 21.05 30.28 -25.92
C PRO A 507 20.37 31.65 -26.13
N LEU A 508 19.30 31.91 -25.39
CA LEU A 508 18.69 33.23 -25.34
C LEU A 508 19.66 34.23 -24.70
N LEU A 509 20.05 35.25 -25.44
CA LEU A 509 20.94 36.31 -24.96
C LEU A 509 20.15 37.60 -24.75
N LEU A 510 20.36 38.23 -23.59
CA LEU A 510 19.62 39.43 -23.21
C LEU A 510 20.55 40.64 -23.14
N SER A 511 20.21 41.69 -23.88
CA SER A 511 21.04 42.89 -23.99
C SER A 511 21.18 43.65 -22.68
N ALA A 512 20.14 43.66 -21.83
CA ALA A 512 20.16 44.25 -20.50
C ALA A 512 21.11 43.55 -19.50
N TYR A 513 21.68 42.40 -19.88
CA TYR A 513 22.54 41.57 -19.05
C TYR A 513 23.83 41.17 -19.79
N ASP A 514 24.37 42.10 -20.59
CA ASP A 514 25.66 41.97 -21.31
C ASP A 514 25.76 40.74 -22.24
N ASN A 515 24.62 40.25 -22.76
CA ASN A 515 24.56 39.04 -23.58
C ASN A 515 25.25 37.83 -22.92
N LYS A 516 25.17 37.74 -21.59
CA LYS A 516 25.65 36.60 -20.83
C LYS A 516 24.70 35.42 -20.99
N LYS A 517 25.25 34.21 -21.10
CA LYS A 517 24.47 32.97 -21.05
C LYS A 517 23.86 32.82 -19.65
N PHE A 518 22.65 32.26 -19.56
CA PHE A 518 22.03 32.00 -18.27
C PHE A 518 21.31 30.65 -18.26
N HIS A 519 21.08 30.10 -17.06
CA HIS A 519 20.16 28.99 -16.84
C HIS A 519 19.11 29.39 -15.80
N LEU A 520 18.02 28.65 -15.80
CA LEU A 520 16.91 28.78 -14.87
C LEU A 520 17.01 27.65 -13.83
N ARG A 521 17.10 28.02 -12.55
CA ARG A 521 16.94 27.09 -11.42
C ARG A 521 15.49 27.13 -10.97
N THR A 522 14.80 26.01 -11.17
CA THR A 522 13.41 25.81 -10.75
C THR A 522 13.36 24.80 -9.61
N TYR A 523 12.72 25.18 -8.51
CA TYR A 523 12.48 24.24 -7.42
C TYR A 523 11.22 23.42 -7.68
N VAL A 524 11.32 22.11 -7.50
CA VAL A 524 10.23 21.16 -7.71
C VAL A 524 10.06 20.33 -6.45
N VAL A 525 8.85 20.33 -5.90
CA VAL A 525 8.50 19.58 -4.70
C VAL A 525 7.73 18.33 -5.10
N CYS A 526 8.23 17.17 -4.70
CA CYS A 526 7.57 15.88 -4.90
C CYS A 526 6.98 15.38 -3.58
N LEU A 527 5.77 14.83 -3.63
CA LEU A 527 5.05 14.32 -2.46
C LEU A 527 4.59 12.88 -2.71
N GLY A 528 4.92 11.97 -1.79
CA GLY A 528 4.36 10.63 -1.74
C GLY A 528 4.63 9.82 -3.02
N ASP A 529 3.63 9.06 -3.48
CA ASP A 529 3.65 8.22 -4.69
C ASP A 529 2.50 8.56 -5.68
N LEU A 530 2.70 9.42 -6.67
CA LEU A 530 3.63 10.53 -6.73
C LEU A 530 2.82 11.76 -7.17
N LYS A 531 2.91 12.85 -6.41
CA LYS A 531 2.46 14.18 -6.85
C LYS A 531 3.65 15.10 -7.03
N VAL A 532 3.60 15.97 -8.04
CA VAL A 532 4.72 16.86 -8.37
C VAL A 532 4.23 18.30 -8.48
N PHE A 533 4.94 19.21 -7.80
CA PHE A 533 4.63 20.63 -7.74
C PHE A 533 5.83 21.44 -8.25
N VAL A 534 5.59 22.30 -9.23
CA VAL A 534 6.59 23.25 -9.74
C VAL A 534 6.44 24.57 -9.00
N TYR A 535 7.51 25.05 -8.37
CA TYR A 535 7.51 26.35 -7.72
C TYR A 535 7.67 27.48 -8.74
N LYS A 536 6.73 28.43 -8.72
CA LYS A 536 6.63 29.50 -9.71
C LYS A 536 7.80 30.46 -9.66
N ASN A 537 8.36 30.77 -8.49
CA ASN A 537 9.47 31.74 -8.38
C ASN A 537 10.81 31.10 -8.79
N ILE A 538 11.09 31.18 -10.08
CA ILE A 538 12.30 30.64 -10.73
C ILE A 538 13.45 31.65 -10.61
N LEU A 539 14.66 31.15 -10.40
CA LEU A 539 15.89 31.94 -10.36
C LEU A 539 16.60 31.89 -11.72
N THR A 540 17.14 33.01 -12.16
CA THR A 540 17.97 33.11 -13.37
C THR A 540 19.41 33.36 -12.95
N LEU A 541 20.32 32.45 -13.32
CA LEU A 541 21.73 32.49 -12.97
C LEU A 541 22.56 32.72 -14.23
N PHE A 542 23.33 33.81 -14.25
CA PHE A 542 24.13 34.21 -15.41
C PHE A 542 25.58 33.68 -15.31
N ALA A 543 26.20 33.46 -16.47
CA ALA A 543 27.64 33.19 -16.59
C ALA A 543 28.48 34.40 -16.18
N GLY A 544 29.76 34.17 -15.87
CA GLY A 544 30.70 35.24 -15.50
C GLY A 544 30.94 36.21 -16.66
N GLU A 545 31.15 35.68 -17.86
CA GLU A 545 31.48 36.45 -19.07
C GLU A 545 30.37 36.40 -20.13
N SER A 546 30.42 37.35 -21.09
CA SER A 546 29.51 37.39 -22.23
C SER A 546 29.65 36.16 -23.12
N TYR A 547 28.53 35.69 -23.69
CA TYR A 547 28.52 34.51 -24.53
C TYR A 547 29.21 34.76 -25.87
N THR A 548 30.05 33.82 -26.29
CA THR A 548 30.61 33.76 -27.64
C THR A 548 30.24 32.43 -28.27
N LYS A 549 29.89 32.41 -29.56
CA LYS A 549 29.62 31.13 -30.22
C LYS A 549 30.93 30.36 -30.36
N PRO A 550 30.94 29.02 -30.17
CA PRO A 550 32.11 28.22 -30.47
C PRO A 550 32.45 28.35 -31.97
N GLU A 551 33.52 29.09 -32.31
CA GLU A 551 33.91 29.35 -33.71
C GLU A 551 34.28 28.05 -34.45
N GLU A 552 34.16 28.06 -35.79
CA GLU A 552 34.44 26.92 -36.68
C GLU A 552 35.92 26.81 -37.11
N ASP A 553 36.74 27.83 -36.87
CA ASP A 553 38.11 27.89 -37.41
C ASP A 553 39.14 28.26 -36.33
N GLY A 554 39.70 27.27 -35.64
CA GLY A 554 40.87 27.47 -34.79
C GLY A 554 41.35 26.18 -34.11
N GLU A 555 42.64 25.88 -34.25
CA GLU A 555 43.38 24.81 -33.55
C GLU A 555 43.50 25.05 -32.02
N GLU A 556 42.76 26.01 -31.45
CA GLU A 556 42.82 26.37 -30.02
C GLU A 556 41.58 25.90 -29.24
N SER A 557 41.79 25.37 -28.04
CA SER A 557 40.75 24.94 -27.10
C SER A 557 39.66 26.02 -26.87
N ILE A 558 38.39 25.64 -26.96
CA ILE A 558 37.24 26.54 -26.70
C ILE A 558 37.29 27.04 -25.25
N LYS A 559 37.24 28.36 -25.04
CA LYS A 559 37.26 28.98 -23.70
C LYS A 559 35.94 28.75 -22.96
N MET A 560 35.98 28.35 -21.69
CA MET A 560 34.77 27.94 -20.94
C MET A 560 34.06 29.07 -20.17
N ASN A 561 34.72 30.20 -19.90
CA ASN A 561 34.25 31.25 -18.98
C ASN A 561 32.90 31.91 -19.36
N GLY A 562 32.53 31.88 -20.65
CA GLY A 562 31.23 32.35 -21.16
C GLY A 562 30.19 31.25 -21.42
N HIS A 563 30.56 29.98 -21.24
CA HIS A 563 29.75 28.80 -21.60
C HIS A 563 29.17 28.06 -20.39
N LEU A 564 29.79 28.21 -19.21
CA LEU A 564 29.35 27.63 -17.95
C LEU A 564 28.70 28.69 -17.07
N THR A 565 27.55 28.33 -16.50
CA THR A 565 26.72 29.22 -15.67
C THR A 565 26.79 28.88 -14.18
N ASN A 566 27.70 27.99 -13.78
CA ASN A 566 27.87 27.58 -12.40
C ASN A 566 28.46 28.71 -11.56
N THR A 567 27.81 29.03 -10.45
CA THR A 567 28.22 30.09 -9.52
C THR A 567 29.47 29.73 -8.73
N CYS A 568 29.77 28.44 -8.53
CA CYS A 568 30.97 27.98 -7.82
C CYS A 568 32.29 28.23 -8.56
N LEU A 569 32.25 28.46 -9.88
CA LEU A 569 33.44 28.75 -10.70
C LEU A 569 33.72 30.26 -10.85
N GLN A 570 32.86 31.12 -10.29
CA GLN A 570 32.95 32.58 -10.40
C GLN A 570 33.66 33.18 -9.16
N GLU A 571 34.86 32.69 -8.84
CA GLU A 571 35.60 33.12 -7.65
C GLU A 571 35.87 34.63 -7.65
N GLY A 572 35.26 35.36 -6.70
CA GLY A 572 35.56 36.77 -6.41
C GLY A 572 34.55 37.81 -6.92
N GLU A 573 33.56 37.43 -7.74
CA GLU A 573 32.47 38.32 -8.18
C GLU A 573 31.13 37.88 -7.58
N ASN A 574 30.29 38.83 -7.12
CA ASN A 574 28.93 38.50 -6.68
C ASN A 574 28.14 37.96 -7.89
N PRO A 575 27.77 36.65 -7.91
CA PRO A 575 27.11 36.07 -9.06
C PRO A 575 25.79 36.78 -9.33
N LEU A 576 25.54 37.13 -10.58
CA LEU A 576 24.31 37.83 -10.96
C LEU A 576 23.14 36.85 -10.97
N VAL A 577 22.27 36.98 -9.97
CA VAL A 577 21.06 36.18 -9.82
C VAL A 577 19.84 37.09 -9.87
N VAL A 578 18.89 36.77 -10.74
CA VAL A 578 17.68 37.58 -10.96
C VAL A 578 16.44 36.69 -10.97
N PRO A 579 15.34 37.06 -10.30
CA PRO A 579 14.08 36.32 -10.44
C PRO A 579 13.58 36.34 -11.88
N PHE A 580 13.24 35.17 -12.44
CA PHE A 580 12.82 35.00 -13.83
C PHE A 580 11.70 35.97 -14.25
N TRP A 581 10.69 36.13 -13.40
CA TRP A 581 9.56 37.02 -13.66
C TRP A 581 9.96 38.51 -13.73
N LYS A 582 11.09 38.89 -13.09
CA LYS A 582 11.65 40.24 -13.11
C LYS A 582 12.68 40.47 -14.23
N LEU A 583 12.95 39.47 -15.08
CA LEU A 583 13.87 39.63 -16.21
C LEU A 583 13.42 40.74 -17.16
N LYS A 584 14.38 41.57 -17.58
CA LYS A 584 14.21 42.57 -18.63
C LYS A 584 14.41 41.92 -20.01
N ASP A 585 13.99 42.60 -21.06
CA ASP A 585 14.12 42.18 -22.46
C ASP A 585 13.38 40.89 -22.87
N VAL A 586 12.50 40.37 -22.02
CA VAL A 586 11.61 39.24 -22.33
C VAL A 586 10.15 39.64 -22.05
N SER A 587 9.27 39.47 -23.04
CA SER A 587 7.84 39.81 -22.89
C SER A 587 7.14 38.86 -21.91
N SER A 588 6.03 39.32 -21.31
CA SER A 588 5.24 38.48 -20.39
C SER A 588 4.74 37.20 -21.07
N GLU A 589 4.27 37.30 -22.31
CA GLU A 589 3.80 36.14 -23.10
C GLU A 589 4.91 35.11 -23.35
N ALA A 590 6.14 35.56 -23.59
CA ALA A 590 7.29 34.68 -23.74
C ALA A 590 7.66 34.00 -22.41
N LYS A 591 7.58 34.72 -21.29
CA LYS A 591 7.81 34.15 -19.96
C LYS A 591 6.80 33.07 -19.60
N ASP A 592 5.52 33.31 -19.90
CA ASP A 592 4.46 32.33 -19.67
C ASP A 592 4.66 31.07 -20.53
N LYS A 593 5.08 31.24 -21.79
CA LYS A 593 5.40 30.11 -22.69
C LYS A 593 6.58 29.28 -22.18
N VAL A 594 7.63 29.92 -21.67
CA VAL A 594 8.79 29.24 -21.07
C VAL A 594 8.38 28.50 -19.80
N PHE A 595 7.60 29.14 -18.92
CA PHE A 595 7.11 28.52 -17.70
C PHE A 595 6.22 27.30 -17.98
N GLN A 596 5.33 27.38 -18.96
CA GLN A 596 4.50 26.24 -19.35
C GLN A 596 5.35 25.06 -19.86
N GLN A 597 6.38 25.32 -20.67
CA GLN A 597 7.31 24.28 -21.09
C GLN A 597 8.05 23.64 -19.91
N ILE A 598 8.48 24.44 -18.92
CA ILE A 598 9.10 23.92 -17.69
C ILE A 598 8.14 22.98 -16.94
N CYS A 599 6.87 23.35 -16.80
CA CYS A 599 5.85 22.50 -16.19
C CYS A 599 5.64 21.18 -16.96
N ASP A 600 5.52 21.26 -18.28
CA ASP A 600 5.29 20.09 -19.15
C ASP A 600 6.51 19.15 -19.16
N ILE A 601 7.74 19.70 -19.23
CA ILE A 601 8.99 18.94 -19.16
C ILE A 601 9.10 18.24 -17.80
N THR A 602 8.84 18.97 -16.71
CA THR A 602 8.91 18.40 -15.37
C THR A 602 7.91 17.26 -15.20
N LYS A 603 6.66 17.46 -15.63
CA LYS A 603 5.62 16.43 -15.59
C LYS A 603 6.05 15.15 -16.31
N GLU A 604 6.44 15.28 -17.58
CA GLU A 604 6.84 14.13 -18.39
C GLU A 604 8.10 13.45 -17.84
N LEU A 605 9.02 14.21 -17.24
CA LEU A 605 10.24 13.67 -16.64
C LEU A 605 9.95 12.75 -15.45
N PHE A 606 9.07 13.18 -14.53
CA PHE A 606 8.70 12.34 -13.39
C PHE A 606 7.82 11.14 -13.80
N ILE A 607 7.00 11.27 -14.85
CA ILE A 607 6.32 10.12 -15.46
C ILE A 607 7.35 9.14 -16.06
N ALA A 608 8.38 9.64 -16.74
CA ALA A 608 9.44 8.79 -17.30
C ALA A 608 10.16 7.99 -16.21
N ALA A 609 10.56 8.65 -15.12
CA ALA A 609 11.24 8.01 -14.00
C ALA A 609 10.37 6.96 -13.31
N THR A 610 9.09 7.24 -13.06
CA THR A 610 8.16 6.29 -12.39
C THR A 610 7.68 5.15 -13.29
N SER A 611 7.68 5.32 -14.61
CA SER A 611 7.12 4.30 -15.52
C SER A 611 8.18 3.37 -16.10
N VAL A 612 9.38 3.88 -16.41
CA VAL A 612 10.40 3.14 -17.15
C VAL A 612 11.55 2.68 -16.26
N ASP A 613 11.92 3.47 -15.24
CA ASP A 613 13.05 3.16 -14.35
C ASP A 613 12.62 3.03 -12.88
N LYS A 614 11.60 2.20 -12.64
CA LYS A 614 11.09 1.86 -11.30
C LYS A 614 12.12 1.25 -10.36
N MET A 615 13.25 0.77 -10.89
CA MET A 615 14.32 0.24 -10.05
C MET A 615 15.16 1.37 -9.45
N ASN A 616 15.39 2.44 -10.21
CA ASN A 616 16.25 3.55 -9.79
C ASN A 616 15.47 4.78 -9.29
N PHE A 617 14.16 4.85 -9.50
CA PHE A 617 13.26 5.82 -8.89
C PHE A 617 12.05 5.13 -8.25
N GLN A 618 11.99 5.14 -6.91
CA GLN A 618 10.92 4.53 -6.12
C GLN A 618 10.34 5.57 -5.16
N PRO A 619 9.23 6.23 -5.55
CA PRO A 619 8.51 7.08 -4.63
C PRO A 619 7.88 6.24 -3.51
N ILE A 620 7.80 6.83 -2.32
CA ILE A 620 7.19 6.22 -1.13
C ILE A 620 6.21 7.21 -0.50
N GLU A 621 5.10 6.71 0.05
CA GLU A 621 4.01 7.56 0.57
C GLU A 621 4.46 8.50 1.70
N ASN A 622 5.46 8.10 2.49
CA ASN A 622 5.94 8.85 3.66
C ASN A 622 7.15 9.76 3.37
N ALA A 623 7.48 10.02 2.10
CA ALA A 623 8.55 10.95 1.72
C ALA A 623 8.05 12.14 0.92
N ILE A 624 8.78 13.25 1.09
CA ILE A 624 8.71 14.46 0.27
C ILE A 624 10.13 14.72 -0.21
N GLU A 625 10.33 15.30 -1.39
CA GLU A 625 11.67 15.74 -1.78
C GLU A 625 11.61 17.03 -2.59
N ILE A 626 12.56 17.94 -2.32
CA ILE A 626 12.73 19.18 -3.09
C ILE A 626 13.92 19.01 -4.02
N PHE A 627 13.66 19.09 -5.32
CA PHE A 627 14.67 19.06 -6.37
C PHE A 627 14.92 20.46 -6.91
N GLY A 628 16.19 20.77 -7.22
CA GLY A 628 16.54 21.90 -8.06
C GLY A 628 16.75 21.42 -9.49
N ILE A 629 15.87 21.81 -10.40
CA ILE A 629 15.96 21.44 -11.82
C ILE A 629 16.49 22.62 -12.61
N ASP A 630 17.54 22.37 -13.38
CA ASP A 630 18.21 23.39 -14.18
C ASP A 630 17.80 23.30 -15.65
N PHE A 631 17.36 24.44 -16.18
CA PHE A 631 16.90 24.58 -17.55
C PHE A 631 17.67 25.66 -18.32
N LEU A 632 17.93 25.42 -19.59
CA LEU A 632 18.45 26.40 -20.54
C LEU A 632 17.31 26.91 -21.43
N VAL A 633 17.25 28.21 -21.67
CA VAL A 633 16.31 28.81 -22.63
C VAL A 633 17.08 29.17 -23.90
N ASN A 634 16.59 28.70 -25.05
CA ASN A 634 17.20 28.99 -26.35
C ASN A 634 16.60 30.25 -27.00
N GLU A 635 17.25 30.74 -28.05
CA GLU A 635 16.82 31.92 -28.82
C GLU A 635 15.37 31.79 -29.37
N ASP A 636 14.96 30.58 -29.74
CA ASP A 636 13.60 30.27 -30.23
C ASP A 636 12.54 30.11 -29.11
N LEU A 637 12.94 30.37 -27.86
CA LEU A 637 12.17 30.16 -26.63
C LEU A 637 11.85 28.69 -26.31
N SER A 638 12.53 27.73 -26.94
CA SER A 638 12.51 26.34 -26.49
C SER A 638 13.31 26.20 -25.19
N VAL A 639 12.91 25.24 -24.35
CA VAL A 639 13.51 24.99 -23.05
C VAL A 639 14.19 23.63 -23.05
N ASN A 640 15.47 23.59 -22.67
CA ASN A 640 16.23 22.37 -22.51
C ASN A 640 16.52 22.04 -21.05
N LEU A 641 16.33 20.78 -20.66
CA LEU A 641 16.74 20.25 -19.35
C LEU A 641 18.25 20.04 -19.33
N LEU A 642 18.92 20.55 -18.29
CA LEU A 642 20.36 20.37 -18.08
C LEU A 642 20.65 19.29 -17.04
N GLU A 643 20.03 19.38 -15.86
CA GLU A 643 20.23 18.46 -14.75
C GLU A 643 19.11 18.56 -13.70
N VAL A 644 19.02 17.53 -12.86
CA VAL A 644 18.16 17.49 -11.67
C VAL A 644 19.06 17.28 -10.46
N ASN A 645 19.00 18.20 -9.50
CA ASN A 645 19.81 18.17 -8.30
C ASN A 645 18.92 17.86 -7.09
N SER A 646 19.22 16.79 -6.36
CA SER A 646 18.68 16.57 -5.01
C SER A 646 19.43 17.41 -3.99
N TYR A 647 18.77 17.82 -2.90
CA TYR A 647 19.36 18.71 -1.89
C TYR A 647 20.04 19.94 -2.55
N PRO A 648 19.29 20.72 -3.35
CA PRO A 648 19.87 21.81 -4.11
C PRO A 648 20.48 22.85 -3.17
N ASP A 649 21.58 23.46 -3.60
CA ASP A 649 22.22 24.54 -2.83
C ASP A 649 21.35 25.81 -2.86
N PHE A 650 20.59 26.01 -1.79
CA PHE A 650 19.73 27.18 -1.62
C PHE A 650 20.52 28.47 -1.38
N LYS A 651 21.80 28.42 -1.02
CA LYS A 651 22.62 29.62 -0.79
C LYS A 651 22.87 30.40 -2.09
N GLN A 652 22.71 29.75 -3.25
CA GLN A 652 22.88 30.37 -4.56
C GLN A 652 21.92 31.53 -4.83
N THR A 653 20.84 31.70 -4.07
CA THR A 653 19.97 32.88 -4.16
C THR A 653 20.64 34.17 -3.70
N GLY A 654 21.68 34.09 -2.88
CA GLY A 654 22.24 35.24 -2.17
C GLY A 654 21.32 35.75 -1.06
N ASP A 655 21.78 36.77 -0.33
CA ASP A 655 21.03 37.34 0.80
C ASP A 655 19.84 38.20 0.35
N ASP A 656 19.94 38.84 -0.83
CA ASP A 656 18.92 39.74 -1.37
C ASP A 656 17.65 39.01 -1.86
N LEU A 657 17.73 37.71 -2.14
CA LEU A 657 16.62 36.88 -2.63
C LEU A 657 16.21 35.80 -1.62
N LYS A 658 16.67 35.91 -0.37
CA LYS A 658 16.35 34.95 0.70
C LYS A 658 14.84 34.76 0.87
N GLU A 659 14.04 35.81 0.64
CA GLU A 659 12.56 35.76 0.69
C GLU A 659 11.95 34.67 -0.20
N ILE A 660 12.54 34.38 -1.37
CA ILE A 660 12.06 33.33 -2.28
C ILE A 660 12.18 31.95 -1.62
N ILE A 661 13.25 31.72 -0.86
CA ILE A 661 13.48 30.47 -0.14
C ILE A 661 12.58 30.36 1.09
N TYR A 662 12.39 31.45 1.85
CA TYR A 662 11.41 31.47 2.94
C TYR A 662 10.01 31.14 2.45
N GLU A 663 9.58 31.75 1.34
CA GLU A 663 8.28 31.46 0.76
C GLU A 663 8.18 30.01 0.26
N LEU A 664 9.21 29.48 -0.40
CA LEU A 664 9.25 28.08 -0.83
C LEU A 664 9.04 27.12 0.35
N PHE A 665 9.78 27.28 1.45
CA PHE A 665 9.64 26.43 2.63
C PHE A 665 8.32 26.67 3.36
N GLU A 666 7.85 27.91 3.50
CA GLU A 666 6.55 28.21 4.11
C GLU A 666 5.41 27.53 3.37
N ARG A 667 5.38 27.65 2.04
CA ARG A 667 4.37 27.02 1.18
C ARG A 667 4.47 25.50 1.22
N THR A 668 5.69 24.95 1.12
CA THR A 668 5.90 23.49 1.20
C THR A 668 5.42 22.95 2.54
N VAL A 669 5.80 23.56 3.67
CA VAL A 669 5.40 23.10 4.99
C VAL A 669 3.89 23.20 5.20
N THR A 670 3.28 24.33 4.84
CA THR A 670 1.85 24.58 5.12
C THR A 670 0.90 23.86 4.17
N GLU A 671 1.24 23.75 2.89
CA GLU A 671 0.35 23.21 1.86
C GLU A 671 0.60 21.72 1.56
N ILE A 672 1.83 21.23 1.81
CA ILE A 672 2.25 19.86 1.46
C ILE A 672 2.54 19.03 2.72
N ILE A 673 3.47 19.47 3.57
CA ILE A 673 3.96 18.67 4.70
C ILE A 673 2.91 18.54 5.80
N ASP A 674 2.31 19.63 6.26
CA ASP A 674 1.36 19.57 7.37
C ASP A 674 0.11 18.75 7.03
N PRO A 675 -0.53 18.87 5.85
CA PRO A 675 -1.63 17.99 5.47
C PRO A 675 -1.25 16.50 5.45
N MET A 676 -0.02 16.19 5.03
CA MET A 676 0.51 14.82 5.02
C MET A 676 0.70 14.28 6.44
N VAL A 677 1.36 15.02 7.32
CA VAL A 677 1.63 14.62 8.72
C VAL A 677 0.33 14.58 9.55
N SER A 678 -0.62 15.48 9.27
CA SER A 678 -1.85 15.63 10.05
C SER A 678 -3.06 14.84 9.51
N GLN A 679 -2.93 14.23 8.32
CA GLN A 679 -4.04 13.59 7.59
C GLN A 679 -5.27 14.50 7.42
N SER A 680 -5.06 15.80 7.33
CA SER A 680 -6.12 16.78 7.10
C SER A 680 -6.36 17.00 5.60
N LYS A 681 -7.59 17.40 5.23
CA LYS A 681 -7.87 17.82 3.85
C LYS A 681 -7.14 19.15 3.61
N GLY A 682 -6.04 19.11 2.85
CA GLY A 682 -5.25 20.29 2.52
C GLY A 682 -6.12 21.43 1.98
N THR A 683 -5.90 22.63 2.48
CA THR A 683 -6.49 23.85 1.94
C THR A 683 -5.76 24.22 0.66
N LYS A 684 -6.40 24.05 -0.50
CA LYS A 684 -5.90 24.60 -1.77
C LYS A 684 -6.06 26.12 -1.73
N ASP A 685 -4.96 26.83 -1.59
CA ASP A 685 -4.90 28.29 -1.79
C ASP A 685 -4.89 28.55 -3.30
N GLU A 686 -5.92 29.23 -3.83
CA GLU A 686 -6.04 29.51 -5.28
C GLU A 686 -4.91 30.42 -5.80
N ASP A 687 -4.23 31.14 -4.90
CA ASP A 687 -3.08 32.02 -5.19
C ASP A 687 -1.71 31.36 -4.89
N SER A 688 -1.64 30.03 -4.70
CA SER A 688 -0.38 29.35 -4.40
C SER A 688 0.63 29.45 -5.55
N ASN A 689 1.89 29.68 -5.18
CA ASN A 689 3.03 29.63 -6.10
C ASN A 689 3.55 28.19 -6.33
N LEU A 690 2.95 27.17 -5.73
CA LEU A 690 3.21 25.75 -6.00
C LEU A 690 2.19 25.20 -7.00
N ILE A 691 2.61 24.95 -8.23
CA ILE A 691 1.74 24.49 -9.31
C ILE A 691 1.80 22.96 -9.41
N GLU A 692 0.69 22.27 -9.10
CA GLU A 692 0.55 20.82 -9.26
C GLU A 692 0.59 20.45 -10.75
N VAL A 693 1.63 19.73 -11.18
CA VAL A 693 1.84 19.32 -12.58
C VAL A 693 1.62 17.82 -12.82
N LEU A 694 1.79 16.98 -11.79
CA LEU A 694 1.52 15.54 -11.82
C LEU A 694 0.69 15.12 -10.62
#